data_AF-A0A378JZF0-F1
#
_entry.id   AF-A0A378JZF0-F1
#
_cell.length_a   1.000
_cell.length_b   1.000
_cell.length_c   1.000
_cell.angle_alpha   90.00
_cell.angle_beta   90.00
_cell.angle_gamma   90.00
#
_symmetry.space_group_name_H-M   'P 1'
#
loop_
_entity.id
_entity.type
_entity.pdbx_description
1 polymer ?
#
loop_
_entity_poly.entity_id
_entity_poly.type
_entity_poly.pdbx_seq_one_letter_code
_entity_poly.pdbx_strand_id
1 'polypeptide(L)'
;MLTSSQLLQYFSNHARSPVIAHPDLNPETKKIMKAESTSTLLYFKSITVELARGLDQQEAITQIRYFLNRRWEFIKKTNWAYTRHPFLPANQLCLQLAEQIAGKDEAVCQILMPGTRKINRKAVSPFSFKDETEEDGHFPVHKYLLAASEGELLSLEDIYSAGVANTNSIFPDFQESTAEIQYLLKSIELWNVKQAAGNSSIRLMDELFRFHKQQYDDSTLGFAIKNLARHAYKASKEDAGTETVAEMKLLEEAIRQFYAIWRALSRETKKELFQMKLEHYGSPRPLPLYFFALFVRLLDCPLTKAEFSSYKGAQILNCAHIIANTLEEFLTQHPRLFNIPNPLKTHAANTQQRVEPLSDLLSHCLEALEKRGQTLEVQEPNLFKEFAFSVYLNQGNDTFMAVRIIAYCVSSFQDLIDVIDLSKDLFKGLIPLIRQRTQQFKDSDKLFKLLEKMTEQVQQLLLTEELFPHIYKHISSHSKFTNIYFALAPNLQEKFKTGFVKELIKEVHDVSCVVRIANQFSSTLIIPILFEELQTFLGNFFNGNVDSFLGLYKQLHSTSQNCLAELFLDSLSQWLSPDNFNEYQDFLDLPLMSLARVWSEEVNSFTEYLALLDKWSRHPDLILDFNTVNASKLANWVMTEEDLDLLLEKMPVKSWVPIFNNAKVISSWASFQTYWQKISPFHRSDFLDRVNLKTFIKTIENLQLLLNFLNKDEHKQKVLRRFKASDLNCSEEELAAIRSSLADDPLQKIRKTVTRFKLFSSGSRMEQLRQLENELSRCTDANQAVEVIKNLQDRIMNEYRTGTPAPGQIQQVLHGRNEPTHWTSNNPHSFWNTGGTSYTLSGFYQQVVDEQQDFSPAP
;
A
#
# COMPACT_ATOMS: atom_id res chain seq x y z
N MET A 1 3.17 2.39 59.79
CA MET A 1 3.74 3.68 59.32
C MET A 1 4.89 3.36 58.40
N LEU A 2 4.96 4.03 57.26
CA LEU A 2 5.93 3.75 56.20
C LEU A 2 7.12 4.70 56.32
N THR A 3 8.31 4.17 56.62
CA THR A 3 9.53 4.97 56.78
C THR A 3 10.47 4.84 55.58
N SER A 4 11.30 5.86 55.34
CA SER A 4 12.37 5.80 54.32
C SER A 4 13.31 4.60 54.54
N SER A 5 13.63 4.25 55.80
CA SER A 5 14.47 3.09 56.12
C SER A 5 13.87 1.76 55.68
N GLN A 6 12.55 1.56 55.87
CA GLN A 6 11.85 0.36 55.41
C GLN A 6 11.78 0.31 53.88
N LEU A 7 11.46 1.42 53.22
CA LEU A 7 11.46 1.52 51.76
C LEU A 7 12.83 1.21 51.16
N LEU A 8 13.90 1.75 51.76
CA LEU A 8 15.28 1.48 51.35
C LEU A 8 15.64 -0.01 51.52
N GLN A 9 15.13 -0.66 52.56
CA GLN A 9 15.30 -2.10 52.77
C GLN A 9 14.56 -2.92 51.71
N TYR A 10 13.27 -2.65 51.44
CA TYR A 10 12.50 -3.34 50.39
C TYR A 10 13.14 -3.15 49.01
N PHE A 11 13.51 -1.91 48.66
CA PHE A 11 14.25 -1.61 47.43
C PHE A 11 15.57 -2.42 47.35
N SER A 12 16.36 -2.43 48.42
CA SER A 12 17.68 -3.09 48.43
C SER A 12 17.60 -4.60 48.32
N ASN A 13 16.52 -5.21 48.82
CA ASN A 13 16.24 -6.64 48.65
C ASN A 13 15.91 -6.95 47.19
N HIS A 14 14.87 -6.30 46.64
CA HIS A 14 14.36 -6.62 45.29
C HIS A 14 15.30 -6.19 44.16
N ALA A 15 16.03 -5.09 44.30
CA ALA A 15 17.00 -4.63 43.29
C ALA A 15 18.21 -5.57 43.12
N ARG A 16 18.41 -6.54 44.03
CA ARG A 16 19.46 -7.57 43.96
C ARG A 16 18.95 -8.92 43.46
N SER A 17 17.65 -9.13 43.41
CA SER A 17 17.03 -10.41 43.04
C SER A 17 17.11 -10.67 41.53
N PRO A 18 17.39 -11.91 41.09
CA PRO A 18 17.51 -12.24 39.66
C PRO A 18 16.14 -12.22 38.96
N VAL A 19 16.09 -11.64 37.76
CA VAL A 19 14.90 -11.65 36.88
C VAL A 19 14.87 -12.93 36.04
N ILE A 20 14.09 -13.92 36.48
CA ILE A 20 13.94 -15.23 35.81
C ILE A 20 12.70 -15.19 34.89
N ALA A 21 12.94 -14.87 33.61
CA ALA A 21 11.89 -14.86 32.58
C ALA A 21 11.68 -16.25 31.94
N HIS A 22 10.51 -16.50 31.34
CA HIS A 22 10.23 -17.75 30.63
C HIS A 22 11.24 -17.98 29.48
N PRO A 23 11.72 -19.23 29.23
CA PRO A 23 12.67 -19.53 28.15
C PRO A 23 12.16 -19.03 26.78
N ASP A 24 10.91 -19.33 26.44
CA ASP A 24 10.33 -19.02 25.11
C ASP A 24 9.95 -17.55 24.90
N LEU A 25 10.05 -16.70 25.93
CA LEU A 25 9.74 -15.27 25.78
C LEU A 25 10.75 -14.60 24.84
N ASN A 26 10.28 -13.87 23.83
CA ASN A 26 11.16 -13.32 22.80
C ASN A 26 12.15 -12.27 23.38
N PRO A 27 13.28 -11.97 22.69
CA PRO A 27 14.32 -11.08 23.21
C PRO A 27 13.90 -9.62 23.43
N GLU A 28 12.92 -9.13 22.67
CA GLU A 28 12.43 -7.74 22.75
C GLU A 28 11.53 -7.57 23.97
N THR A 29 10.53 -8.43 24.12
CA THR A 29 9.66 -8.51 25.30
C THR A 29 10.47 -8.75 26.57
N LYS A 30 11.55 -9.56 26.52
CA LYS A 30 12.54 -9.69 27.61
C LYS A 30 13.31 -8.40 27.94
N LYS A 31 13.57 -7.50 26.97
CA LYS A 31 14.16 -6.17 27.25
C LYS A 31 13.14 -5.24 27.89
N ILE A 32 11.93 -5.16 27.33
CA ILE A 32 10.86 -4.28 27.82
C ILE A 32 10.52 -4.62 29.28
N MET A 33 10.36 -5.90 29.62
CA MET A 33 10.12 -6.34 31.00
C MET A 33 11.22 -5.87 31.98
N LYS A 34 12.49 -5.95 31.57
CA LYS A 34 13.63 -5.50 32.40
C LYS A 34 13.66 -3.98 32.55
N ALA A 35 13.32 -3.23 31.50
CA ALA A 35 13.28 -1.77 31.55
C ALA A 35 12.07 -1.24 32.35
N GLU A 36 10.91 -1.92 32.28
CA GLU A 36 9.76 -1.70 33.15
C GLU A 36 10.16 -1.90 34.62
N SER A 37 10.70 -3.08 34.95
CA SER A 37 11.12 -3.39 36.32
C SER A 37 12.18 -2.40 36.83
N THR A 38 13.08 -1.93 35.96
CA THR A 38 14.06 -0.89 36.29
C THR A 38 13.40 0.46 36.55
N SER A 39 12.42 0.87 35.74
CA SER A 39 11.61 2.09 35.96
C SER A 39 10.89 2.06 37.30
N THR A 40 10.24 0.93 37.61
CA THR A 40 9.53 0.69 38.87
C THR A 40 10.46 0.76 40.09
N LEU A 41 11.64 0.11 40.02
CA LEU A 41 12.65 0.20 41.07
C LEU A 41 13.20 1.63 41.25
N LEU A 42 13.38 2.39 40.16
CA LEU A 42 13.86 3.77 40.21
C LEU A 42 12.81 4.73 40.79
N TYR A 43 11.53 4.55 40.48
CA TYR A 43 10.44 5.38 40.98
C TYR A 43 10.27 5.25 42.51
N PHE A 44 10.24 4.03 43.05
CA PHE A 44 10.17 3.88 44.50
C PHE A 44 11.46 4.34 45.20
N LYS A 45 12.60 4.36 44.50
CA LYS A 45 13.85 4.95 45.01
C LYS A 45 13.78 6.48 45.13
N SER A 46 13.10 7.21 44.25
CA SER A 46 12.94 8.67 44.43
C SER A 46 12.05 8.98 45.64
N ILE A 47 10.90 8.30 45.77
CA ILE A 47 10.02 8.42 46.95
C ILE A 47 10.78 8.10 48.26
N THR A 48 11.65 7.09 48.25
CA THR A 48 12.52 6.76 49.40
C THR A 48 13.43 7.94 49.80
N VAL A 49 14.01 8.63 48.81
CA VAL A 49 14.90 9.79 49.01
C VAL A 49 14.13 11.05 49.41
N GLU A 50 12.90 11.22 48.94
CA GLU A 50 12.04 12.36 49.29
C GLU A 50 11.48 12.22 50.72
N LEU A 51 11.08 11.02 51.14
CA LEU A 51 10.79 10.73 52.55
C LEU A 51 12.00 10.96 53.46
N ALA A 52 13.23 10.66 53.00
CA ALA A 52 14.45 11.00 53.75
C ALA A 52 14.71 12.52 53.84
N ARG A 53 14.05 13.33 53.01
CA ARG A 53 14.10 14.80 53.00
C ARG A 53 12.91 15.46 53.69
N GLY A 54 11.98 14.68 54.27
CA GLY A 54 10.80 15.19 54.96
C GLY A 54 9.56 15.36 54.09
N LEU A 55 9.43 14.62 52.98
CA LEU A 55 8.13 14.43 52.32
C LEU A 55 7.11 13.87 53.34
N ASP A 56 5.85 14.31 53.26
CA ASP A 56 4.80 13.78 54.12
C ASP A 56 4.47 12.31 53.80
N GLN A 57 4.08 11.54 54.82
CA GLN A 57 3.80 10.11 54.68
C GLN A 57 2.52 9.84 53.86
N GLN A 58 1.50 10.70 53.97
CA GLN A 58 0.25 10.55 53.23
C GLN A 58 0.41 10.97 51.77
N GLU A 59 1.20 12.01 51.51
CA GLU A 59 1.63 12.37 50.14
C GLU A 59 2.41 11.21 49.48
N ALA A 60 3.40 10.63 50.17
CA ALA A 60 4.14 9.47 49.66
C ALA A 60 3.23 8.25 49.37
N ILE A 61 2.26 7.95 50.26
CA ILE A 61 1.25 6.89 50.03
C ILE A 61 0.39 7.21 48.79
N THR A 62 0.03 8.48 48.59
CA THR A 62 -0.75 8.93 47.43
C THR A 62 0.02 8.71 46.12
N GLN A 63 1.31 9.05 46.09
CA GLN A 63 2.19 8.80 44.95
C GLN A 63 2.38 7.30 44.67
N ILE A 64 2.58 6.48 45.70
CA ILE A 64 2.68 5.01 45.56
C ILE A 64 1.40 4.44 44.94
N ARG A 65 0.21 4.81 45.46
CA ARG A 65 -1.09 4.34 44.92
C ARG A 65 -1.32 4.80 43.48
N TYR A 66 -0.98 6.04 43.16
CA TYR A 66 -1.07 6.59 41.80
C TYR A 66 -0.18 5.82 40.81
N PHE A 67 1.05 5.49 41.21
CA PHE A 67 1.96 4.68 40.42
C PHE A 67 1.48 3.24 40.25
N LEU A 68 1.04 2.58 41.33
CA LEU A 68 0.54 1.19 41.26
C LEU A 68 -0.65 1.07 40.29
N ASN A 69 -1.59 2.03 40.34
CA ASN A 69 -2.70 2.11 39.40
C ASN A 69 -2.24 2.30 37.94
N ARG A 70 -1.30 3.23 37.68
CA ARG A 70 -0.77 3.45 36.31
C ARG A 70 0.07 2.28 35.80
N ARG A 71 0.81 1.60 36.68
CA ARG A 71 1.54 0.38 36.37
C ARG A 71 0.57 -0.76 36.04
N TRP A 72 -0.51 -0.90 36.80
CA TRP A 72 -1.55 -1.90 36.56
C TRP A 72 -2.18 -1.78 35.18
N GLU A 73 -2.60 -0.57 34.78
CA GLU A 73 -3.22 -0.33 33.45
C GLU A 73 -2.34 -0.79 32.28
N PHE A 74 -1.02 -0.68 32.41
CA PHE A 74 -0.05 -1.23 31.47
C PHE A 74 0.10 -2.76 31.63
N ILE A 75 0.51 -3.23 32.81
CA ILE A 75 0.95 -4.62 32.96
C ILE A 75 -0.19 -5.64 32.94
N LYS A 76 -1.46 -5.25 33.18
CA LYS A 76 -2.61 -6.17 33.15
C LYS A 76 -2.80 -6.89 31.82
N LYS A 77 -2.29 -6.32 30.71
CA LYS A 77 -2.28 -6.95 29.37
C LYS A 77 -0.98 -7.69 29.03
N THR A 78 -0.01 -7.74 29.93
CA THR A 78 1.30 -8.38 29.70
C THR A 78 1.40 -9.72 30.42
N ASN A 79 2.39 -10.53 30.02
CA ASN A 79 2.77 -11.75 30.73
C ASN A 79 3.63 -11.48 31.99
N TRP A 80 3.75 -10.24 32.45
CA TRP A 80 4.38 -9.89 33.73
C TRP A 80 3.45 -9.14 34.70
N ALA A 81 2.13 -9.21 34.45
CA ALA A 81 1.11 -8.91 35.45
C ALA A 81 1.40 -9.64 36.79
N TYR A 82 0.94 -9.08 37.91
CA TYR A 82 1.22 -9.59 39.26
C TYR A 82 0.92 -11.09 39.40
N THR A 83 -0.25 -11.55 38.94
CA THR A 83 -0.68 -12.96 38.96
C THR A 83 -0.02 -13.85 37.90
N ARG A 84 0.62 -13.27 36.88
CA ARG A 84 1.28 -14.03 35.79
C ARG A 84 2.77 -14.23 36.00
N HIS A 85 3.43 -13.31 36.71
CA HIS A 85 4.83 -13.43 37.09
C HIS A 85 5.00 -12.98 38.56
N PRO A 86 4.48 -13.77 39.53
CA PRO A 86 4.37 -13.37 40.93
C PRO A 86 5.71 -13.01 41.55
N PHE A 87 6.75 -13.83 41.32
CA PHE A 87 8.08 -13.64 41.88
C PHE A 87 9.01 -12.72 41.06
N LEU A 88 8.47 -11.93 40.13
CA LEU A 88 9.24 -10.84 39.50
C LEU A 88 9.61 -9.81 40.59
N PRO A 89 10.88 -9.39 40.75
CA PRO A 89 11.27 -8.51 41.86
C PRO A 89 10.54 -7.16 41.90
N ALA A 90 10.14 -6.60 40.74
CA ALA A 90 9.30 -5.41 40.68
C ALA A 90 7.87 -5.68 41.19
N ASN A 91 7.29 -6.85 40.90
CA ASN A 91 5.98 -7.25 41.41
C ASN A 91 6.02 -7.51 42.92
N GLN A 92 7.08 -8.14 43.42
CA GLN A 92 7.30 -8.39 44.85
C GLN A 92 7.55 -7.10 45.65
N LEU A 93 8.25 -6.11 45.10
CA LEU A 93 8.34 -4.78 45.70
C LEU A 93 6.96 -4.11 45.76
N CYS A 94 6.22 -4.09 44.65
CA CYS A 94 4.86 -3.55 44.63
C CYS A 94 3.93 -4.22 45.66
N LEU A 95 4.01 -5.55 45.81
CA LEU A 95 3.24 -6.33 46.79
C LEU A 95 3.52 -5.84 48.22
N GLN A 96 4.80 -5.82 48.63
CA GLN A 96 5.19 -5.35 49.97
C GLN A 96 4.80 -3.90 50.23
N LEU A 97 4.78 -3.06 49.20
CA LEU A 97 4.29 -1.68 49.31
C LEU A 97 2.77 -1.61 49.48
N ALA A 98 2.01 -2.43 48.75
CA ALA A 98 0.56 -2.50 48.89
C ALA A 98 0.14 -3.03 50.27
N GLU A 99 0.81 -4.07 50.77
CA GLU A 99 0.62 -4.63 52.12
C GLU A 99 0.86 -3.58 53.23
N GLN A 100 1.89 -2.74 53.09
CA GLN A 100 2.22 -1.70 54.08
C GLN A 100 1.33 -0.44 54.03
N ILE A 101 0.53 -0.25 52.98
CA ILE A 101 -0.33 0.95 52.81
C ILE A 101 -1.83 0.62 52.76
N ALA A 102 -2.21 -0.65 52.91
CA ALA A 102 -3.61 -1.07 52.88
C ALA A 102 -4.39 -0.55 54.09
N GLY A 103 -5.62 -0.09 53.84
CA GLY A 103 -6.60 0.17 54.89
C GLY A 103 -7.00 -1.13 55.61
N LYS A 104 -7.49 -0.98 56.85
CA LYS A 104 -7.95 -2.12 57.67
C LYS A 104 -8.97 -2.99 56.93
N ASP A 105 -9.91 -2.34 56.24
CA ASP A 105 -11.05 -2.99 55.57
C ASP A 105 -10.89 -2.95 54.03
N GLU A 106 -9.66 -2.77 53.52
CA GLU A 106 -9.29 -2.71 52.10
C GLU A 106 -8.36 -3.88 51.75
N ALA A 107 -8.65 -4.62 50.67
CA ALA A 107 -7.82 -5.76 50.28
C ALA A 107 -6.60 -5.33 49.45
N VAL A 108 -5.42 -5.88 49.77
CA VAL A 108 -4.11 -5.59 49.13
C VAL A 108 -4.17 -5.79 47.62
N CYS A 109 -4.89 -6.80 47.16
CA CYS A 109 -5.10 -7.09 45.75
C CYS A 109 -5.82 -5.95 44.99
N GLN A 110 -6.62 -5.11 45.65
CA GLN A 110 -7.31 -3.96 45.05
C GLN A 110 -6.39 -2.75 44.86
N ILE A 111 -5.29 -2.67 45.63
CA ILE A 111 -4.26 -1.63 45.54
C ILE A 111 -3.27 -1.98 44.42
N LEU A 112 -2.93 -3.26 44.29
CA LEU A 112 -2.11 -3.80 43.19
C LEU A 112 -2.85 -3.82 41.86
N MET A 113 -4.11 -4.29 41.89
CA MET A 113 -4.94 -4.53 40.72
C MET A 113 -6.29 -3.80 40.86
N PRO A 114 -6.30 -2.46 40.79
CA PRO A 114 -7.53 -1.67 40.79
C PRO A 114 -8.62 -2.22 39.85
N GLY A 115 -9.84 -2.25 40.37
CA GLY A 115 -11.00 -2.86 39.72
C GLY A 115 -11.36 -4.27 40.24
N THR A 116 -10.43 -4.97 40.88
CA THR A 116 -10.66 -6.31 41.47
C THR A 116 -11.61 -6.25 42.68
N ARG A 117 -12.58 -7.17 42.76
CA ARG A 117 -13.71 -7.11 43.73
C ARG A 117 -14.16 -8.44 44.33
N LYS A 118 -13.88 -9.59 43.71
CA LYS A 118 -14.33 -10.92 44.18
C LYS A 118 -13.54 -12.07 43.55
N ILE A 119 -13.67 -13.26 44.12
CA ILE A 119 -13.30 -14.53 43.47
C ILE A 119 -14.38 -14.91 42.43
N ASN A 120 -14.00 -15.49 41.29
CA ASN A 120 -14.94 -16.09 40.32
C ASN A 120 -15.47 -17.43 40.85
N ARG A 121 -16.44 -17.35 41.76
CA ARG A 121 -17.23 -18.50 42.23
C ARG A 121 -18.72 -18.20 42.22
N LYS A 122 -19.52 -19.24 42.01
CA LYS A 122 -20.99 -19.19 41.87
C LYS A 122 -21.70 -18.89 43.20
N ALA A 123 -21.14 -19.36 44.32
CA ALA A 123 -21.62 -19.05 45.66
C ALA A 123 -20.87 -17.82 46.21
N VAL A 124 -21.61 -16.85 46.74
CA VAL A 124 -21.03 -15.65 47.38
C VAL A 124 -20.46 -16.02 48.75
N SER A 125 -19.29 -15.46 49.07
CA SER A 125 -18.63 -15.64 50.36
C SER A 125 -19.43 -15.02 51.52
N PRO A 126 -19.41 -15.62 52.72
CA PRO A 126 -19.83 -14.94 53.95
C PRO A 126 -18.73 -14.02 54.54
N PHE A 127 -17.49 -14.16 54.07
CA PHE A 127 -16.32 -13.38 54.51
C PHE A 127 -16.13 -12.12 53.66
N SER A 128 -15.33 -11.15 54.12
CA SER A 128 -14.98 -10.00 53.28
C SER A 128 -13.98 -10.38 52.20
N PHE A 129 -13.89 -9.60 51.12
CA PHE A 129 -12.93 -9.85 50.04
C PHE A 129 -11.46 -9.74 50.51
N LYS A 130 -11.21 -9.09 51.65
CA LYS A 130 -9.90 -9.07 52.32
C LYS A 130 -9.62 -10.43 52.96
N ASP A 131 -10.53 -10.92 53.80
CA ASP A 131 -10.41 -12.22 54.47
C ASP A 131 -10.44 -13.41 53.48
N GLU A 132 -11.05 -13.23 52.29
CA GLU A 132 -11.01 -14.20 51.19
C GLU A 132 -9.65 -14.26 50.47
N THR A 133 -8.84 -13.20 50.52
CA THR A 133 -7.61 -13.10 49.70
C THR A 133 -6.32 -13.04 50.50
N GLU A 134 -6.36 -12.72 51.81
CA GLU A 134 -5.17 -12.50 52.63
C GLU A 134 -5.05 -13.49 53.81
N GLU A 135 -3.85 -14.04 53.99
CA GLU A 135 -3.46 -14.83 55.16
C GLU A 135 -2.58 -13.94 56.07
N ASP A 136 -3.01 -13.66 57.31
CA ASP A 136 -2.35 -12.72 58.25
C ASP A 136 -2.00 -11.33 57.67
N GLY A 137 -2.73 -10.88 56.64
CA GLY A 137 -2.51 -9.61 55.93
C GLY A 137 -1.49 -9.67 54.78
N HIS A 138 -0.94 -10.85 54.47
CA HIS A 138 -0.18 -11.11 53.26
C HIS A 138 -1.12 -11.54 52.13
N PHE A 139 -0.92 -11.02 50.91
CA PHE A 139 -1.64 -11.48 49.71
C PHE A 139 -0.77 -12.48 48.92
N PRO A 140 -1.00 -13.80 49.01
CA PRO A 140 -0.23 -14.82 48.29
C PRO A 140 -0.58 -14.82 46.80
N VAL A 141 -0.10 -13.80 46.08
CA VAL A 141 -0.43 -13.49 44.68
C VAL A 141 -0.14 -14.65 43.70
N HIS A 142 0.75 -15.56 44.05
CA HIS A 142 0.99 -16.79 43.29
C HIS A 142 -0.17 -17.77 43.36
N LYS A 143 -1.01 -17.78 44.40
CA LYS A 143 -2.22 -18.63 44.46
C LYS A 143 -3.33 -18.18 43.49
N TYR A 144 -3.21 -17.03 42.83
CA TYR A 144 -4.28 -16.43 42.02
C TYR A 144 -3.92 -16.24 40.53
N LEU A 145 -4.94 -16.34 39.67
CA LEU A 145 -4.96 -15.79 38.31
C LEU A 145 -6.04 -14.72 38.16
N LEU A 146 -6.01 -13.98 37.05
CA LEU A 146 -7.09 -13.09 36.63
C LEU A 146 -8.10 -13.89 35.81
N ALA A 147 -9.39 -13.65 36.03
CA ALA A 147 -10.41 -14.10 35.09
C ALA A 147 -10.40 -13.24 33.81
N ALA A 148 -11.10 -13.71 32.78
CA ALA A 148 -11.47 -12.93 31.59
C ALA A 148 -12.73 -12.09 31.83
N SER A 149 -13.42 -12.26 32.96
CA SER A 149 -14.35 -11.28 33.54
C SER A 149 -13.58 -10.18 34.28
N GLU A 150 -13.84 -8.91 33.96
CA GLU A 150 -13.14 -7.79 34.59
C GLU A 150 -13.40 -7.74 36.11
N GLY A 151 -12.31 -7.68 36.89
CA GLY A 151 -12.37 -7.50 38.34
C GLY A 151 -12.54 -8.79 39.16
N GLU A 152 -12.41 -9.97 38.54
CA GLU A 152 -12.53 -11.27 39.22
C GLU A 152 -11.20 -12.04 39.26
N LEU A 153 -10.93 -12.72 40.38
CA LEU A 153 -9.77 -13.60 40.54
C LEU A 153 -10.16 -15.08 40.47
N LEU A 154 -9.26 -15.90 39.91
CA LEU A 154 -9.34 -17.35 39.97
C LEU A 154 -8.42 -17.83 41.10
N SER A 155 -8.98 -18.48 42.13
CA SER A 155 -8.19 -19.11 43.20
C SER A 155 -7.72 -20.49 42.74
N LEU A 156 -6.41 -20.65 42.50
CA LEU A 156 -5.86 -21.89 41.96
C LEU A 156 -5.96 -23.04 42.96
N GLU A 157 -5.66 -22.78 44.23
CA GLU A 157 -5.72 -23.77 45.31
C GLU A 157 -7.15 -24.29 45.52
N ASP A 158 -8.15 -23.40 45.52
CA ASP A 158 -9.56 -23.81 45.62
C ASP A 158 -10.03 -24.58 44.39
N ILE A 159 -9.67 -24.14 43.17
CA ILE A 159 -10.08 -24.79 41.92
C ILE A 159 -9.52 -26.22 41.83
N TYR A 160 -8.24 -26.42 42.18
CA TYR A 160 -7.65 -27.75 42.23
C TYR A 160 -8.29 -28.62 43.31
N SER A 161 -8.47 -28.09 44.52
CA SER A 161 -9.04 -28.83 45.66
C SER A 161 -10.51 -29.23 45.40
N ALA A 162 -11.32 -28.32 44.86
CA ALA A 162 -12.69 -28.59 44.46
C ALA A 162 -12.76 -29.62 43.32
N GLY A 163 -11.87 -29.54 42.33
CA GLY A 163 -11.77 -30.52 41.24
C GLY A 163 -11.41 -31.93 41.72
N VAL A 164 -10.50 -32.05 42.69
CA VAL A 164 -10.11 -33.32 43.31
C VAL A 164 -11.22 -33.90 44.19
N ALA A 165 -12.01 -33.05 44.87
CA ALA A 165 -13.14 -33.48 45.68
C ALA A 165 -14.36 -33.91 44.82
N ASN A 166 -14.68 -33.15 43.77
CA ASN A 166 -15.65 -33.52 42.74
C ASN A 166 -15.32 -32.77 41.44
N THR A 167 -14.98 -33.50 40.37
CA THR A 167 -14.67 -32.94 39.06
C THR A 167 -15.77 -32.06 38.47
N ASN A 168 -17.04 -32.31 38.81
CA ASN A 168 -18.18 -31.53 38.33
C ASN A 168 -18.20 -30.10 38.88
N SER A 169 -17.45 -29.82 39.94
CA SER A 169 -17.28 -28.48 40.52
C SER A 169 -16.60 -27.49 39.57
N ILE A 170 -15.84 -28.00 38.58
CA ILE A 170 -14.97 -27.19 37.69
C ILE A 170 -15.16 -27.46 36.19
N PHE A 171 -15.62 -28.64 35.77
CA PHE A 171 -15.82 -28.98 34.36
C PHE A 171 -17.31 -29.04 33.99
N PRO A 172 -17.88 -28.06 33.26
CA PRO A 172 -19.29 -28.09 32.82
C PRO A 172 -19.60 -29.14 31.75
N ASP A 173 -18.59 -29.84 31.23
CA ASP A 173 -18.74 -30.75 30.10
C ASP A 173 -19.57 -31.99 30.47
N PHE A 174 -20.37 -32.48 29.52
CA PHE A 174 -21.14 -33.73 29.60
C PHE A 174 -22.21 -33.87 30.70
N GLN A 175 -22.18 -33.07 31.77
CA GLN A 175 -23.17 -33.03 32.86
C GLN A 175 -24.60 -32.78 32.36
N GLU A 176 -25.60 -33.32 33.08
CA GLU A 176 -27.02 -33.02 32.84
C GLU A 176 -27.49 -31.72 33.53
N SER A 177 -26.83 -31.32 34.63
CA SER A 177 -27.26 -30.19 35.47
C SER A 177 -26.07 -29.37 35.93
N THR A 178 -26.08 -28.06 35.65
CA THR A 178 -25.05 -27.10 36.09
C THR A 178 -25.12 -26.75 37.58
N ALA A 179 -25.88 -27.51 38.37
CA ALA A 179 -26.06 -27.29 39.81
C ALA A 179 -24.74 -27.44 40.59
N GLU A 180 -23.97 -28.50 40.32
CA GLU A 180 -22.74 -28.86 41.05
C GLU A 180 -21.55 -27.92 40.78
N ILE A 181 -21.56 -27.21 39.66
CA ILE A 181 -20.50 -26.27 39.27
C ILE A 181 -20.33 -25.20 40.35
N GLN A 182 -19.11 -25.07 40.88
CA GLN A 182 -18.71 -24.04 41.84
C GLN A 182 -17.96 -22.89 41.16
N TYR A 183 -17.12 -23.20 40.17
CA TYR A 183 -16.29 -22.25 39.44
C TYR A 183 -16.74 -22.14 37.98
N LEU A 184 -17.12 -20.94 37.54
CA LEU A 184 -17.59 -20.68 36.18
C LEU A 184 -16.40 -20.27 35.29
N LEU A 185 -15.60 -21.27 34.92
CA LEU A 185 -14.38 -21.10 34.12
C LEU A 185 -14.68 -21.18 32.62
N LYS A 186 -14.24 -20.17 31.87
CA LYS A 186 -14.14 -20.22 30.39
C LYS A 186 -13.00 -21.14 29.96
N SER A 187 -12.97 -21.58 28.70
CA SER A 187 -11.93 -22.54 28.26
C SER A 187 -10.52 -21.95 28.25
N ILE A 188 -10.38 -20.65 28.01
CA ILE A 188 -9.08 -19.96 28.14
C ILE A 188 -8.64 -19.86 29.61
N GLU A 189 -9.58 -19.68 30.54
CA GLU A 189 -9.30 -19.64 31.98
C GLU A 189 -8.89 -21.03 32.49
N LEU A 190 -9.62 -22.07 32.08
CA LEU A 190 -9.28 -23.48 32.35
C LEU A 190 -7.90 -23.86 31.81
N TRP A 191 -7.54 -23.36 30.61
CA TRP A 191 -6.20 -23.55 30.03
C TRP A 191 -5.13 -22.79 30.82
N ASN A 192 -5.37 -21.53 31.20
CA ASN A 192 -4.44 -20.74 32.04
C ASN A 192 -4.19 -21.41 33.40
N VAL A 193 -5.26 -21.89 34.06
CA VAL A 193 -5.19 -22.70 35.29
C VAL A 193 -4.34 -23.94 35.05
N LYS A 194 -4.59 -24.72 33.99
CA LYS A 194 -3.77 -25.89 33.63
C LYS A 194 -2.28 -25.56 33.46
N GLN A 195 -1.92 -24.39 32.92
CA GLN A 195 -0.52 -23.98 32.78
C GLN A 195 0.12 -23.39 34.06
N ALA A 196 -0.67 -23.03 35.08
CA ALA A 196 -0.23 -22.10 36.12
C ALA A 196 1.00 -22.59 36.92
N ALA A 197 1.05 -23.87 37.29
CA ALA A 197 2.16 -24.51 37.99
C ALA A 197 3.07 -25.37 37.07
N GLY A 198 3.02 -25.12 35.74
CA GLY A 198 3.76 -25.90 34.76
C GLY A 198 3.37 -27.39 34.77
N ASN A 199 4.36 -28.28 34.71
CA ASN A 199 4.13 -29.72 34.58
C ASN A 199 3.25 -30.32 35.70
N SER A 200 3.27 -29.79 36.93
CA SER A 200 2.42 -30.30 38.01
C SER A 200 0.93 -30.00 37.76
N SER A 201 0.58 -28.76 37.42
CA SER A 201 -0.82 -28.40 37.10
C SER A 201 -1.29 -29.01 35.78
N ILE A 202 -0.38 -29.18 34.81
CA ILE A 202 -0.67 -29.89 33.56
C ILE A 202 -1.09 -31.33 33.88
N ARG A 203 -0.28 -32.07 34.64
CA ARG A 203 -0.57 -33.46 35.05
C ARG A 203 -1.88 -33.54 35.85
N LEU A 204 -2.05 -32.69 36.86
CA LEU A 204 -3.26 -32.70 37.69
C LEU A 204 -4.52 -32.39 36.87
N MET A 205 -4.53 -31.35 36.04
CA MET A 205 -5.72 -30.95 35.29
C MET A 205 -6.06 -31.92 34.14
N ASP A 206 -5.06 -32.52 33.49
CA ASP A 206 -5.32 -33.59 32.51
C ASP A 206 -5.87 -34.84 33.19
N GLU A 207 -5.37 -35.20 34.37
CA GLU A 207 -5.84 -36.36 35.13
C GLU A 207 -7.25 -36.14 35.68
N LEU A 208 -7.54 -34.94 36.21
CA LEU A 208 -8.89 -34.53 36.61
C LEU A 208 -9.86 -34.55 35.42
N PHE A 209 -9.47 -34.04 34.25
CA PHE A 209 -10.31 -34.08 33.05
C PHE A 209 -10.49 -35.52 32.52
N ARG A 210 -9.47 -36.39 32.67
CA ARG A 210 -9.54 -37.82 32.36
C ARG A 210 -10.57 -38.52 33.26
N PHE A 211 -10.52 -38.29 34.57
CA PHE A 211 -11.50 -38.82 35.52
C PHE A 211 -12.92 -38.28 35.28
N HIS A 212 -13.05 -36.98 35.02
CA HIS A 212 -14.32 -36.34 34.68
C HIS A 212 -14.95 -36.98 33.45
N LYS A 213 -14.21 -37.01 32.33
CA LYS A 213 -14.66 -37.61 31.07
C LYS A 213 -15.09 -39.06 31.26
N GLN A 214 -14.33 -39.85 32.03
CA GLN A 214 -14.66 -41.26 32.30
C GLN A 214 -15.98 -41.50 33.05
N GLN A 215 -16.54 -40.51 33.74
CA GLN A 215 -17.87 -40.63 34.38
C GLN A 215 -19.02 -40.58 33.34
N TYR A 216 -18.80 -39.98 32.18
CA TYR A 216 -19.81 -39.75 31.14
C TYR A 216 -19.54 -40.49 29.81
N ASP A 217 -18.34 -41.05 29.64
CA ASP A 217 -17.87 -41.65 28.38
C ASP A 217 -18.38 -43.09 28.22
N ASP A 218 -19.62 -43.20 27.74
CA ASP A 218 -20.32 -44.44 27.34
C ASP A 218 -19.59 -45.32 26.31
N SER A 219 -18.43 -44.86 25.79
CA SER A 219 -17.60 -45.54 24.81
C SER A 219 -18.27 -45.75 23.44
N THR A 220 -19.18 -44.86 23.07
CA THR A 220 -19.90 -44.85 21.78
C THR A 220 -19.29 -43.88 20.78
N LEU A 221 -19.73 -43.97 19.52
CA LEU A 221 -19.46 -42.94 18.50
C LEU A 221 -20.21 -41.64 18.81
N GLY A 222 -21.41 -41.71 19.37
CA GLY A 222 -22.20 -40.55 19.80
C GLY A 222 -21.44 -39.67 20.80
N PHE A 223 -20.89 -40.27 21.86
CA PHE A 223 -20.04 -39.55 22.81
C PHE A 223 -18.75 -39.02 22.19
N ALA A 224 -18.14 -39.77 21.26
CA ALA A 224 -16.96 -39.28 20.53
C ALA A 224 -17.26 -38.03 19.67
N ILE A 225 -18.44 -37.98 19.04
CA ILE A 225 -18.94 -36.79 18.32
C ILE A 225 -19.23 -35.66 19.31
N LYS A 226 -19.89 -35.94 20.45
CA LYS A 226 -20.18 -34.96 21.52
C LYS A 226 -18.90 -34.31 22.03
N ASN A 227 -17.88 -35.11 22.30
CA ASN A 227 -16.54 -34.64 22.69
C ASN A 227 -15.91 -33.74 21.61
N LEU A 228 -15.97 -34.11 20.33
CA LEU A 228 -15.46 -33.27 19.24
C LEU A 228 -16.22 -31.94 19.13
N ALA A 229 -17.55 -31.99 19.21
CA ALA A 229 -18.41 -30.81 19.17
C ALA A 229 -18.11 -29.83 20.30
N ARG A 230 -17.92 -30.33 21.54
CA ARG A 230 -17.52 -29.49 22.69
C ARG A 230 -16.20 -28.78 22.47
N HIS A 231 -15.16 -29.47 22.00
CA HIS A 231 -13.87 -28.82 21.70
C HIS A 231 -13.97 -27.81 20.55
N ALA A 232 -14.82 -28.07 19.54
CA ALA A 232 -15.10 -27.12 18.46
C ALA A 232 -15.86 -25.87 18.95
N TYR A 233 -16.78 -26.01 19.91
CA TYR A 233 -17.45 -24.88 20.57
C TYR A 233 -16.44 -24.04 21.37
N LYS A 234 -15.62 -24.70 22.21
CA LYS A 234 -14.60 -24.05 23.07
C LYS A 234 -13.56 -23.25 22.28
N ALA A 235 -13.18 -23.74 21.10
CA ALA A 235 -12.28 -23.03 20.18
C ALA A 235 -12.96 -21.91 19.37
N SER A 236 -14.25 -21.66 19.54
CA SER A 236 -15.02 -20.68 18.76
C SER A 236 -15.16 -19.31 19.45
N LYS A 237 -15.68 -18.31 18.72
CA LYS A 237 -15.90 -16.94 19.20
C LYS A 237 -16.74 -16.83 20.48
N GLU A 238 -17.60 -17.81 20.77
CA GLU A 238 -18.44 -17.78 21.97
C GLU A 238 -17.68 -18.16 23.27
N ASP A 239 -16.40 -18.55 23.16
CA ASP A 239 -15.54 -18.91 24.31
C ASP A 239 -14.12 -18.34 24.15
N ALA A 240 -13.21 -19.02 23.41
CA ALA A 240 -11.80 -18.64 23.32
C ALA A 240 -11.30 -18.23 21.91
N GLY A 241 -12.12 -18.38 20.87
CA GLY A 241 -11.79 -18.01 19.49
C GLY A 241 -12.10 -16.56 19.12
N THR A 242 -11.88 -16.21 17.86
CA THR A 242 -12.25 -14.91 17.25
C THR A 242 -13.28 -15.10 16.14
N GLU A 243 -13.75 -14.01 15.52
CA GLU A 243 -14.70 -14.08 14.40
C GLU A 243 -14.12 -14.78 13.16
N THR A 244 -12.80 -14.73 12.97
CA THR A 244 -12.11 -15.21 11.76
C THR A 244 -11.21 -16.42 12.01
N VAL A 245 -10.77 -16.65 13.25
CA VAL A 245 -9.81 -17.71 13.62
C VAL A 245 -10.29 -18.43 14.88
N ALA A 246 -10.37 -19.77 14.80
CA ALA A 246 -10.62 -20.64 15.95
C ALA A 246 -9.31 -20.90 16.74
N GLU A 247 -9.37 -20.98 18.07
CA GLU A 247 -8.21 -21.28 18.90
C GLU A 247 -7.86 -22.77 18.82
N MET A 248 -6.99 -23.10 17.86
CA MET A 248 -6.60 -24.47 17.52
C MET A 248 -5.96 -25.22 18.68
N LYS A 249 -5.31 -24.55 19.65
CA LYS A 249 -4.75 -25.22 20.85
C LYS A 249 -5.79 -26.01 21.65
N LEU A 250 -7.05 -25.62 21.58
CA LEU A 250 -8.17 -26.27 22.29
C LEU A 250 -8.88 -27.35 21.45
N LEU A 251 -8.55 -27.48 20.16
CA LEU A 251 -9.31 -28.29 19.20
C LEU A 251 -8.47 -29.35 18.48
N GLU A 252 -7.18 -29.08 18.25
CA GLU A 252 -6.27 -29.91 17.45
C GLU A 252 -6.24 -31.38 17.90
N GLU A 253 -6.08 -31.64 19.19
CA GLU A 253 -6.04 -33.00 19.75
C GLU A 253 -7.39 -33.72 19.67
N ALA A 254 -8.51 -33.00 19.85
CA ALA A 254 -9.84 -33.58 19.68
C ALA A 254 -10.11 -33.99 18.21
N ILE A 255 -9.59 -33.21 17.25
CA ILE A 255 -9.62 -33.58 15.83
C ILE A 255 -8.79 -34.85 15.59
N ARG A 256 -7.57 -34.96 16.12
CA ARG A 256 -6.73 -36.17 16.00
C ARG A 256 -7.42 -37.42 16.55
N GLN A 257 -7.94 -37.34 17.78
CA GLN A 257 -8.63 -38.46 18.43
C GLN A 257 -9.84 -38.91 17.60
N PHE A 258 -10.66 -37.97 17.12
CA PHE A 258 -11.81 -38.32 16.29
C PHE A 258 -11.43 -38.79 14.87
N TYR A 259 -10.32 -38.30 14.30
CA TYR A 259 -9.78 -38.77 13.03
C TYR A 259 -9.35 -40.25 13.10
N ALA A 260 -8.70 -40.65 14.20
CA ALA A 260 -8.35 -42.05 14.45
C ALA A 260 -9.61 -42.94 14.53
N ILE A 261 -10.65 -42.49 15.26
CA ILE A 261 -11.94 -43.19 15.34
C ILE A 261 -12.58 -43.30 13.94
N TRP A 262 -12.67 -42.18 13.19
CA TRP A 262 -13.20 -42.17 11.83
C TRP A 262 -12.44 -43.17 10.93
N ARG A 263 -11.12 -43.21 11.00
CA ARG A 263 -10.32 -44.16 10.20
C ARG A 263 -10.64 -45.61 10.57
N ALA A 264 -10.79 -45.93 11.86
CA ALA A 264 -11.12 -47.27 12.37
C ALA A 264 -12.58 -47.75 12.13
N LEU A 265 -13.55 -46.86 11.87
CA LEU A 265 -14.95 -47.26 11.61
C LEU A 265 -15.09 -48.20 10.39
N SER A 266 -16.05 -49.12 10.44
CA SER A 266 -16.37 -50.04 9.33
C SER A 266 -16.84 -49.30 8.06
N ARG A 267 -16.75 -49.94 6.90
CA ARG A 267 -17.27 -49.39 5.63
C ARG A 267 -18.79 -49.23 5.66
N GLU A 268 -19.47 -50.09 6.41
CA GLU A 268 -20.91 -50.17 6.55
C GLU A 268 -21.43 -49.03 7.43
N THR A 269 -20.81 -48.82 8.59
CA THR A 269 -21.09 -47.65 9.45
C THR A 269 -20.78 -46.35 8.71
N LYS A 270 -19.68 -46.28 7.94
CA LYS A 270 -19.36 -45.11 7.11
C LYS A 270 -20.46 -44.81 6.07
N LYS A 271 -21.02 -45.83 5.40
CA LYS A 271 -22.16 -45.65 4.48
C LYS A 271 -23.40 -45.12 5.20
N GLU A 272 -23.72 -45.64 6.39
CA GLU A 272 -24.86 -45.17 7.19
C GLU A 272 -24.70 -43.70 7.58
N LEU A 273 -23.54 -43.30 8.09
CA LEU A 273 -23.24 -41.90 8.44
C LEU A 273 -23.39 -40.95 7.23
N PHE A 274 -23.04 -41.40 6.01
CA PHE A 274 -23.26 -40.64 4.79
C PHE A 274 -24.75 -40.51 4.37
N GLN A 275 -25.64 -41.31 4.94
CA GLN A 275 -27.10 -41.18 4.74
C GLN A 275 -27.75 -40.27 5.79
N MET A 276 -27.14 -40.08 6.96
CA MET A 276 -27.64 -39.19 8.01
C MET A 276 -27.54 -37.72 7.58
N LYS A 277 -28.66 -36.99 7.65
CA LYS A 277 -28.79 -35.55 7.39
C LYS A 277 -29.70 -34.93 8.45
N LEU A 278 -29.59 -33.62 8.66
CA LEU A 278 -30.54 -32.87 9.48
C LEU A 278 -31.76 -32.48 8.64
N GLU A 279 -32.94 -32.56 9.25
CA GLU A 279 -34.22 -32.29 8.57
C GLU A 279 -34.67 -30.83 8.75
N HIS A 280 -34.34 -30.21 9.89
CA HIS A 280 -34.84 -28.89 10.29
C HIS A 280 -33.74 -27.91 10.72
N TYR A 281 -32.45 -28.21 10.43
CA TYR A 281 -31.32 -27.38 10.87
C TYR A 281 -30.24 -27.27 9.80
N GLY A 282 -29.84 -26.04 9.46
CA GLY A 282 -28.78 -25.76 8.50
C GLY A 282 -29.10 -26.21 7.06
N SER A 283 -28.06 -26.58 6.31
CA SER A 283 -28.19 -27.22 5.00
C SER A 283 -28.19 -28.74 5.14
N PRO A 284 -28.99 -29.50 4.35
CA PRO A 284 -29.12 -30.96 4.47
C PRO A 284 -27.91 -31.73 3.90
N ARG A 285 -26.74 -31.51 4.51
CA ARG A 285 -25.44 -32.12 4.17
C ARG A 285 -25.20 -33.35 5.05
N PRO A 286 -24.63 -34.45 4.51
CA PRO A 286 -24.25 -35.62 5.31
C PRO A 286 -23.27 -35.33 6.46
N LEU A 287 -23.50 -35.97 7.62
CA LEU A 287 -22.71 -35.84 8.85
C LEU A 287 -21.16 -35.90 8.63
N PRO A 288 -20.59 -36.85 7.85
CA PRO A 288 -19.14 -36.93 7.64
C PRO A 288 -18.47 -35.67 7.11
N LEU A 289 -19.21 -34.82 6.37
CA LEU A 289 -18.65 -33.60 5.76
C LEU A 289 -18.27 -32.55 6.81
N TYR A 290 -18.91 -32.56 7.98
CA TYR A 290 -18.58 -31.69 9.10
C TYR A 290 -17.30 -32.15 9.82
N PHE A 291 -17.06 -33.47 9.92
CA PHE A 291 -15.76 -34.00 10.34
C PHE A 291 -14.66 -33.61 9.35
N PHE A 292 -14.94 -33.69 8.05
CA PHE A 292 -13.97 -33.34 7.01
C PHE A 292 -13.58 -31.86 7.04
N ALA A 293 -14.51 -30.96 7.34
CA ALA A 293 -14.27 -29.51 7.54
C ALA A 293 -13.38 -29.21 8.78
N LEU A 294 -13.20 -30.18 9.67
CA LEU A 294 -12.23 -30.13 10.76
C LEU A 294 -10.91 -30.81 10.37
N PHE A 295 -10.95 -32.01 9.79
CA PHE A 295 -9.76 -32.76 9.38
C PHE A 295 -8.84 -31.98 8.40
N VAL A 296 -9.40 -31.24 7.43
CA VAL A 296 -8.60 -30.44 6.46
C VAL A 296 -7.79 -29.30 7.09
N ARG A 297 -7.98 -29.00 8.38
CA ARG A 297 -7.22 -27.98 9.10
C ARG A 297 -5.84 -28.47 9.54
N LEU A 298 -5.64 -29.79 9.62
CA LEU A 298 -4.42 -30.41 10.14
C LEU A 298 -3.73 -31.26 9.07
N LEU A 299 -2.42 -31.07 8.90
CA LEU A 299 -1.62 -31.76 7.89
C LEU A 299 -1.49 -33.27 8.14
N ASP A 300 -1.65 -33.70 9.39
CA ASP A 300 -1.58 -35.10 9.85
C ASP A 300 -2.93 -35.84 9.83
N CYS A 301 -4.03 -35.16 9.48
CA CYS A 301 -5.37 -35.71 9.35
C CYS A 301 -5.86 -35.80 7.88
N PRO A 302 -5.09 -36.38 6.93
CA PRO A 302 -5.38 -36.26 5.51
C PRO A 302 -6.68 -36.97 5.09
N LEU A 303 -7.45 -36.29 4.24
CA LEU A 303 -8.58 -36.88 3.53
C LEU A 303 -8.11 -37.73 2.35
N THR A 304 -8.77 -38.84 2.08
CA THR A 304 -8.64 -39.56 0.81
C THR A 304 -9.23 -38.72 -0.33
N LYS A 305 -8.84 -39.00 -1.59
CA LYS A 305 -9.32 -38.25 -2.76
C LYS A 305 -10.86 -38.16 -2.83
N ALA A 306 -11.57 -39.25 -2.52
CA ALA A 306 -13.03 -39.27 -2.52
C ALA A 306 -13.66 -38.42 -1.40
N GLU A 307 -13.12 -38.48 -0.18
CA GLU A 307 -13.55 -37.65 0.96
C GLU A 307 -13.31 -36.16 0.67
N PHE A 308 -12.14 -35.82 0.12
CA PHE A 308 -11.79 -34.44 -0.24
C PHE A 308 -12.68 -33.87 -1.35
N SER A 309 -12.95 -34.64 -2.41
CA SER A 309 -13.91 -34.25 -3.45
C SER A 309 -15.32 -34.04 -2.87
N SER A 310 -15.74 -34.89 -1.93
CA SER A 310 -17.06 -34.79 -1.28
C SER A 310 -17.19 -33.54 -0.41
N TYR A 311 -16.15 -33.21 0.37
CA TYR A 311 -16.07 -31.96 1.13
C TYR A 311 -16.04 -30.72 0.22
N LYS A 312 -15.18 -30.71 -0.80
CA LYS A 312 -15.04 -29.57 -1.71
C LYS A 312 -16.33 -29.25 -2.47
N GLY A 313 -17.10 -30.27 -2.86
CA GLY A 313 -18.42 -30.09 -3.49
C GLY A 313 -19.54 -29.63 -2.54
N ALA A 314 -19.32 -29.68 -1.22
CA ALA A 314 -20.35 -29.38 -0.22
C ALA A 314 -20.30 -27.95 0.35
N GLN A 315 -19.17 -27.24 0.19
CA GLN A 315 -18.99 -25.86 0.65
C GLN A 315 -19.42 -25.63 2.12
N ILE A 316 -18.96 -26.51 3.02
CA ILE A 316 -19.22 -26.36 4.46
C ILE A 316 -18.56 -25.07 4.98
N LEU A 317 -19.32 -24.23 5.68
CA LEU A 317 -18.79 -23.01 6.29
C LEU A 317 -17.84 -23.36 7.44
N ASN A 318 -16.59 -22.87 7.35
CA ASN A 318 -15.52 -23.24 8.29
C ASN A 318 -15.57 -22.54 9.66
N CYS A 319 -16.75 -22.15 10.14
CA CYS A 319 -16.95 -21.60 11.49
C CYS A 319 -17.05 -22.72 12.53
N ALA A 320 -16.22 -22.68 13.58
CA ALA A 320 -16.17 -23.72 14.60
C ALA A 320 -17.46 -23.81 15.45
N HIS A 321 -18.09 -22.67 15.77
CA HIS A 321 -19.39 -22.61 16.47
C HIS A 321 -20.49 -23.31 15.66
N ILE A 322 -20.60 -23.00 14.35
CA ILE A 322 -21.60 -23.62 13.47
C ILE A 322 -21.34 -25.13 13.30
N ILE A 323 -20.09 -25.56 13.18
CA ILE A 323 -19.77 -27.00 13.13
C ILE A 323 -20.16 -27.68 14.45
N ALA A 324 -19.82 -27.09 15.61
CA ALA A 324 -20.15 -27.64 16.92
C ALA A 324 -21.66 -27.84 17.11
N ASN A 325 -22.47 -26.79 16.87
CA ASN A 325 -23.92 -26.88 17.03
C ASN A 325 -24.54 -27.86 16.02
N THR A 326 -24.02 -27.90 14.79
CA THR A 326 -24.47 -28.90 13.80
C THR A 326 -24.21 -30.33 14.27
N LEU A 327 -23.06 -30.60 14.90
CA LEU A 327 -22.72 -31.92 15.42
C LEU A 327 -23.58 -32.31 16.64
N GLU A 328 -23.89 -31.38 17.55
CA GLU A 328 -24.82 -31.63 18.66
C GLU A 328 -26.26 -31.89 18.13
N GLU A 329 -26.71 -31.14 17.12
CA GLU A 329 -28.02 -31.36 16.50
C GLU A 329 -28.12 -32.72 15.80
N PHE A 330 -27.01 -33.23 15.23
CA PHE A 330 -26.94 -34.60 14.72
C PHE A 330 -27.12 -35.67 15.81
N LEU A 331 -26.66 -35.41 17.04
CA LEU A 331 -26.87 -36.30 18.19
C LEU A 331 -28.32 -36.27 18.67
N THR A 332 -28.95 -35.09 18.65
CA THR A 332 -30.38 -34.91 18.98
C THR A 332 -31.29 -35.59 17.96
N GLN A 333 -31.07 -35.36 16.65
CA GLN A 333 -31.93 -35.92 15.59
C GLN A 333 -31.64 -37.40 15.27
N HIS A 334 -30.42 -37.90 15.56
CA HIS A 334 -30.07 -39.32 15.35
C HIS A 334 -29.49 -40.00 16.62
N PRO A 335 -30.28 -40.22 17.69
CA PRO A 335 -29.81 -40.86 18.93
C PRO A 335 -29.15 -42.25 18.74
N ARG A 336 -29.45 -42.93 17.62
CA ARG A 336 -28.74 -44.15 17.18
C ARG A 336 -27.22 -44.03 17.09
N LEU A 337 -26.66 -42.81 17.02
CA LEU A 337 -25.21 -42.58 17.10
C LEU A 337 -24.60 -43.08 18.42
N PHE A 338 -25.37 -43.07 19.52
CA PHE A 338 -25.01 -43.66 20.80
C PHE A 338 -25.18 -45.20 20.84
N ASN A 339 -25.75 -45.83 19.80
CA ASN A 339 -25.80 -47.30 19.69
C ASN A 339 -24.61 -47.88 18.92
N ILE A 340 -23.73 -47.03 18.36
CA ILE A 340 -22.55 -47.45 17.59
C ILE A 340 -21.33 -47.49 18.54
N PRO A 341 -20.70 -48.66 18.78
CA PRO A 341 -19.53 -48.74 19.65
C PRO A 341 -18.32 -47.99 19.07
N ASN A 342 -17.49 -47.39 19.94
CA ASN A 342 -16.22 -46.81 19.54
C ASN A 342 -15.17 -47.92 19.27
N PRO A 343 -14.72 -48.11 18.01
CA PRO A 343 -13.83 -49.23 17.64
C PRO A 343 -12.44 -49.16 18.27
N LEU A 344 -12.03 -48.02 18.83
CA LEU A 344 -10.75 -47.88 19.54
C LEU A 344 -10.85 -48.19 21.03
N LYS A 345 -12.06 -48.39 21.57
CA LYS A 345 -12.28 -48.66 23.01
C LYS A 345 -12.68 -50.10 23.33
N THR A 346 -13.23 -50.84 22.38
CA THR A 346 -13.76 -52.21 22.57
C THR A 346 -12.72 -53.24 23.04
N HIS A 347 -11.43 -52.91 23.06
CA HIS A 347 -10.35 -53.79 23.55
C HIS A 347 -9.35 -53.10 24.52
N ALA A 348 -9.74 -52.03 25.20
CA ALA A 348 -8.90 -51.34 26.19
C ALA A 348 -8.79 -52.10 27.54
N ALA A 349 -8.25 -53.31 27.51
CA ALA A 349 -8.05 -54.14 28.70
C ALA A 349 -6.86 -53.65 29.55
N ASN A 350 -7.16 -53.07 30.72
CA ASN A 350 -6.29 -52.97 31.90
C ASN A 350 -4.78 -52.79 31.67
N THR A 351 -4.36 -51.81 30.86
CA THR A 351 -3.09 -51.13 31.13
C THR A 351 -3.25 -50.29 32.39
N GLN A 352 -3.11 -50.94 33.55
CA GLN A 352 -2.82 -50.28 34.83
C GLN A 352 -1.42 -49.64 34.75
N GLN A 353 -1.30 -48.55 33.98
CA GLN A 353 -0.32 -47.53 34.31
C GLN A 353 -0.59 -47.12 35.76
N ARG A 354 0.48 -46.97 36.53
CA ARG A 354 0.41 -46.69 37.97
C ARG A 354 0.05 -45.23 38.17
N VAL A 355 -1.22 -44.90 37.95
CA VAL A 355 -1.77 -43.55 38.11
C VAL A 355 -1.49 -43.08 39.53
N GLU A 356 -0.80 -41.94 39.63
CA GLU A 356 -0.50 -41.26 40.87
C GLU A 356 -1.81 -40.74 41.49
N PRO A 357 -2.09 -40.96 42.78
CA PRO A 357 -3.34 -40.53 43.39
C PRO A 357 -3.59 -39.03 43.20
N LEU A 358 -4.86 -38.64 43.05
CA LEU A 358 -5.24 -37.23 42.88
C LEU A 358 -4.83 -36.35 44.08
N SER A 359 -4.75 -36.92 45.28
CA SER A 359 -4.18 -36.29 46.49
C SER A 359 -2.70 -35.90 46.33
N ASP A 360 -1.94 -36.79 45.68
CA ASP A 360 -0.49 -36.70 45.58
C ASP A 360 -0.15 -35.72 44.45
N LEU A 361 -0.89 -35.81 43.33
CA LEU A 361 -0.88 -34.82 42.25
C LEU A 361 -1.32 -33.42 42.72
N LEU A 362 -2.31 -33.33 43.61
CA LEU A 362 -2.70 -32.06 44.24
C LEU A 362 -1.55 -31.49 45.06
N SER A 363 -0.93 -32.31 45.92
CA SER A 363 0.19 -31.90 46.78
C SER A 363 1.38 -31.40 45.95
N HIS A 364 1.79 -32.16 44.93
CA HIS A 364 2.83 -31.75 43.97
C HIS A 364 2.46 -30.53 43.12
N CYS A 365 1.17 -30.19 43.00
CA CYS A 365 0.70 -28.98 42.32
C CYS A 365 0.72 -27.75 43.24
N LEU A 366 0.28 -27.89 44.50
CA LEU A 366 0.34 -26.81 45.49
C LEU A 366 1.81 -26.46 45.82
N GLU A 367 2.68 -27.45 46.03
CA GLU A 367 4.13 -27.22 46.21
C GLU A 367 4.80 -26.52 45.02
N ALA A 368 4.26 -26.69 43.81
CA ALA A 368 4.73 -26.04 42.59
C ALA A 368 4.17 -24.61 42.44
N LEU A 369 2.98 -24.30 42.95
CA LEU A 369 2.44 -22.92 42.98
C LEU A 369 3.35 -21.97 43.76
N GLU A 370 3.82 -22.41 44.93
CA GLU A 370 4.73 -21.65 45.83
C GLU A 370 6.05 -21.23 45.17
N LYS A 371 6.39 -21.79 44.00
CA LYS A 371 7.64 -21.52 43.27
C LYS A 371 7.40 -21.25 41.77
N ARG A 372 6.14 -21.01 41.37
CA ARG A 372 5.76 -20.99 39.95
C ARG A 372 6.39 -19.82 39.17
N GLY A 373 6.77 -20.12 37.93
CA GLY A 373 7.39 -19.16 37.03
C GLY A 373 6.41 -18.18 36.38
N GLN A 374 6.81 -17.67 35.22
CA GLN A 374 6.02 -16.76 34.40
C GLN A 374 5.03 -17.53 33.50
N THR A 375 3.73 -17.23 33.56
CA THR A 375 2.72 -17.78 32.64
C THR A 375 2.69 -16.99 31.31
N LEU A 376 2.41 -17.67 30.19
CA LEU A 376 2.41 -17.07 28.84
C LEU A 376 1.00 -16.89 28.27
N GLU A 377 0.20 -16.08 28.96
CA GLU A 377 -1.24 -15.91 28.65
C GLU A 377 -1.53 -14.85 27.57
N VAL A 378 -0.70 -13.80 27.46
CA VAL A 378 -0.98 -12.63 26.60
C VAL A 378 0.30 -12.08 25.95
N GLN A 379 0.19 -11.69 24.68
CA GLN A 379 1.08 -10.73 24.01
C GLN A 379 0.20 -9.69 23.28
N GLU A 380 0.30 -8.42 23.65
CA GLU A 380 -0.31 -7.34 22.87
C GLU A 380 0.58 -6.93 21.68
N PRO A 381 -0.01 -6.59 20.52
CA PRO A 381 0.71 -5.84 19.49
C PRO A 381 1.10 -4.46 20.02
N ASN A 382 2.22 -3.91 19.54
CA ASN A 382 2.74 -2.57 19.87
C ASN A 382 3.17 -2.37 21.35
N LEU A 383 3.55 -3.44 22.06
CA LEU A 383 3.99 -3.43 23.46
C LEU A 383 5.02 -2.33 23.83
N PHE A 384 5.93 -1.98 22.91
CA PHE A 384 6.90 -0.89 23.10
C PHE A 384 6.22 0.49 23.29
N LYS A 385 5.13 0.77 22.57
CA LYS A 385 4.42 2.05 22.63
C LYS A 385 3.76 2.27 23.99
N GLU A 386 3.03 1.27 24.46
CA GLU A 386 2.38 1.26 25.78
C GLU A 386 3.41 1.37 26.92
N PHE A 387 4.56 0.70 26.76
CA PHE A 387 5.71 0.85 27.66
C PHE A 387 6.26 2.29 27.69
N ALA A 388 6.50 2.89 26.52
CA ALA A 388 7.00 4.26 26.42
C ALA A 388 6.03 5.28 27.04
N PHE A 389 4.73 5.12 26.78
CA PHE A 389 3.65 5.91 27.39
C PHE A 389 3.64 5.77 28.91
N SER A 390 3.68 4.54 29.43
CA SER A 390 3.71 4.25 30.87
C SER A 390 4.94 4.87 31.55
N VAL A 391 6.14 4.72 30.97
CA VAL A 391 7.37 5.32 31.50
C VAL A 391 7.31 6.85 31.49
N TYR A 392 6.86 7.47 30.40
CA TYR A 392 6.76 8.93 30.30
C TYR A 392 5.81 9.50 31.36
N LEU A 393 4.62 8.89 31.52
CA LEU A 393 3.66 9.31 32.52
C LEU A 393 4.20 9.14 33.95
N ASN A 394 4.89 8.04 34.24
CA ASN A 394 5.34 7.71 35.59
C ASN A 394 6.55 8.54 36.04
N GLN A 395 7.42 9.00 35.13
CA GLN A 395 8.59 9.81 35.49
C GLN A 395 8.29 11.31 35.69
N GLY A 396 7.02 11.74 35.69
CA GLY A 396 6.61 13.02 36.30
C GLY A 396 7.24 14.29 35.70
N ASN A 397 7.52 14.29 34.39
CA ASN A 397 8.28 15.30 33.62
C ASN A 397 9.82 15.19 33.69
N ASP A 398 10.41 14.23 34.42
CA ASP A 398 11.83 13.85 34.22
C ASP A 398 12.00 13.13 32.87
N THR A 399 12.06 13.98 31.84
CA THR A 399 12.26 13.60 30.45
C THR A 399 13.60 12.89 30.26
N PHE A 400 14.62 13.19 31.06
CA PHE A 400 15.96 12.58 30.97
C PHE A 400 15.96 11.12 31.47
N MET A 401 15.34 10.85 32.61
CA MET A 401 15.20 9.49 33.13
C MET A 401 14.27 8.64 32.26
N ALA A 402 13.14 9.20 31.81
CA ALA A 402 12.27 8.53 30.84
C ALA A 402 13.02 8.17 29.54
N VAL A 403 13.77 9.13 28.97
CA VAL A 403 14.63 8.92 27.79
C VAL A 403 15.64 7.80 28.00
N ARG A 404 16.34 7.74 29.13
CA ARG A 404 17.34 6.70 29.41
C ARG A 404 16.73 5.30 29.52
N ILE A 405 15.53 5.20 30.10
CA ILE A 405 14.79 3.95 30.24
C ILE A 405 14.26 3.48 28.87
N ILE A 406 13.59 4.36 28.13
CA ILE A 406 13.02 4.05 26.81
C ILE A 406 14.12 3.69 25.81
N ALA A 407 15.23 4.44 25.79
CA ALA A 407 16.35 4.21 24.88
C ALA A 407 16.93 2.79 24.93
N TYR A 408 16.84 2.07 26.06
CA TYR A 408 17.33 0.69 26.15
C TYR A 408 16.52 -0.28 25.26
N CYS A 409 15.22 -0.05 25.10
CA CYS A 409 14.32 -0.93 24.37
C CYS A 409 14.29 -0.66 22.85
N VAL A 410 14.51 0.60 22.44
CA VAL A 410 14.47 1.03 21.02
C VAL A 410 15.36 0.16 20.12
N SER A 411 14.76 -0.30 19.03
CA SER A 411 15.26 -1.30 18.09
C SER A 411 14.81 -1.11 16.63
N SER A 412 13.79 -0.28 16.37
CA SER A 412 13.21 -0.03 15.04
C SER A 412 12.96 1.47 14.76
N PHE A 413 12.74 1.82 13.50
CA PHE A 413 12.27 3.17 13.13
C PHE A 413 10.79 3.38 13.51
N GLN A 414 9.96 2.33 13.57
CA GLN A 414 8.60 2.41 14.11
C GLN A 414 8.60 2.85 15.60
N ASP A 415 9.53 2.36 16.42
CA ASP A 415 9.69 2.76 17.82
C ASP A 415 9.89 4.28 17.94
N LEU A 416 10.61 4.88 16.98
CA LEU A 416 10.86 6.33 16.94
C LEU A 416 9.62 7.12 16.53
N ILE A 417 8.78 6.57 15.66
CA ILE A 417 7.47 7.15 15.31
C ILE A 417 6.56 7.15 16.53
N ASP A 418 6.54 6.06 17.29
CA ASP A 418 5.73 5.96 18.51
C ASP A 418 6.23 6.88 19.65
N VAL A 419 7.54 7.12 19.77
CA VAL A 419 8.08 8.11 20.73
C VAL A 419 7.84 9.56 20.28
N ILE A 420 7.98 9.91 19.00
CA ILE A 420 7.77 11.30 18.54
C ILE A 420 6.28 11.71 18.56
N ASP A 421 5.38 10.75 18.34
CA ASP A 421 3.93 10.95 18.51
C ASP A 421 3.50 11.01 19.99
N LEU A 422 4.30 10.45 20.90
CA LEU A 422 4.12 10.58 22.36
C LEU A 422 4.63 11.92 22.90
N SER A 423 5.88 12.28 22.59
CA SER A 423 6.47 13.57 22.97
C SER A 423 7.69 13.92 22.13
N LYS A 424 7.67 15.11 21.52
CA LYS A 424 8.79 15.65 20.76
C LYS A 424 10.05 15.88 21.60
N ASP A 425 9.90 16.10 22.91
CA ASP A 425 11.04 16.36 23.81
C ASP A 425 11.66 15.07 24.36
N LEU A 426 10.86 14.01 24.58
CA LEU A 426 11.40 12.66 24.71
C LEU A 426 12.23 12.31 23.46
N PHE A 427 11.64 12.51 22.27
CA PHE A 427 12.29 12.16 21.02
C PHE A 427 13.64 12.88 20.82
N LYS A 428 13.71 14.20 21.09
CA LYS A 428 14.98 14.97 21.07
C LYS A 428 16.04 14.37 22.00
N GLY A 429 15.66 14.06 23.25
CA GLY A 429 16.59 13.49 24.23
C GLY A 429 17.00 12.04 23.91
N LEU A 430 16.13 11.29 23.25
CA LEU A 430 16.36 9.90 22.84
C LEU A 430 17.47 9.79 21.78
N ILE A 431 17.44 10.65 20.75
CA ILE A 431 18.31 10.56 19.56
C ILE A 431 19.81 10.40 19.91
N PRO A 432 20.41 11.20 20.81
CA PRO A 432 21.80 11.01 21.24
C PRO A 432 22.12 9.63 21.83
N LEU A 433 21.18 8.99 22.56
CA LEU A 433 21.39 7.69 23.22
C LEU A 433 21.20 6.47 22.31
N ILE A 434 20.67 6.69 21.10
CA ILE A 434 20.39 5.63 20.13
C ILE A 434 21.18 5.77 18.82
N ARG A 435 21.89 6.89 18.59
CA ARG A 435 22.55 7.23 17.31
C ARG A 435 23.33 6.09 16.65
N GLN A 436 24.12 5.34 17.42
CA GLN A 436 24.91 4.22 16.88
C GLN A 436 24.07 2.94 16.64
N ARG A 437 22.90 2.82 17.29
CA ARG A 437 22.00 1.67 17.15
C ARG A 437 20.98 1.84 16.02
N THR A 438 20.59 3.07 15.65
CA THR A 438 19.74 3.31 14.47
C THR A 438 20.36 2.76 13.19
N GLN A 439 21.70 2.70 13.11
CA GLN A 439 22.47 2.05 12.05
C GLN A 439 22.18 0.54 11.87
N GLN A 440 21.52 -0.11 12.84
CA GLN A 440 21.22 -1.54 12.86
C GLN A 440 19.73 -1.83 12.59
N PHE A 441 18.90 -0.81 12.40
CA PHE A 441 17.46 -0.95 12.20
C PHE A 441 17.16 -1.53 10.81
N LYS A 442 16.17 -2.43 10.74
CA LYS A 442 15.85 -3.18 9.51
C LYS A 442 14.66 -2.62 8.74
N ASP A 443 13.77 -1.89 9.41
CA ASP A 443 12.51 -1.37 8.92
C ASP A 443 12.64 -0.04 8.16
N SER A 444 13.61 0.02 7.25
CA SER A 444 13.94 1.18 6.39
C SER A 444 12.73 1.93 5.80
N ASP A 445 11.67 1.22 5.42
CA ASP A 445 10.45 1.79 4.84
C ASP A 445 9.63 2.69 5.80
N LYS A 446 10.00 2.74 7.09
CA LYS A 446 9.44 3.68 8.07
C LYS A 446 10.20 5.02 8.13
N LEU A 447 11.41 5.11 7.56
CA LEU A 447 12.28 6.28 7.69
C LEU A 447 11.64 7.57 7.17
N PHE A 448 10.94 7.53 6.03
CA PHE A 448 10.29 8.74 5.49
C PHE A 448 9.17 9.25 6.41
N LYS A 449 8.34 8.35 6.95
CA LYS A 449 7.27 8.69 7.91
C LYS A 449 7.78 9.24 9.24
N LEU A 450 9.01 8.87 9.61
CA LEU A 450 9.70 9.43 10.75
C LEU A 450 10.24 10.84 10.43
N LEU A 451 10.85 11.03 9.25
CA LEU A 451 11.35 12.33 8.79
C LEU A 451 10.24 13.39 8.69
N GLU A 452 9.07 13.03 8.17
CA GLU A 452 7.86 13.87 8.11
C GLU A 452 7.45 14.47 9.47
N LYS A 453 7.78 13.78 10.58
CA LYS A 453 7.43 14.20 11.96
C LYS A 453 8.54 15.03 12.64
N MET A 454 9.76 15.05 12.07
CA MET A 454 10.90 15.79 12.62
C MET A 454 10.85 17.29 12.28
N THR A 455 11.50 18.11 13.10
CA THR A 455 11.85 19.48 12.69
C THR A 455 13.12 19.49 11.85
N GLU A 456 13.30 20.52 11.02
CA GLU A 456 14.50 20.72 10.20
C GLU A 456 15.81 20.54 11.00
N GLN A 457 15.88 21.09 12.21
CA GLN A 457 17.04 20.96 13.12
C GLN A 457 17.38 19.49 13.46
N VAL A 458 16.40 18.59 13.55
CA VAL A 458 16.64 17.17 13.84
C VAL A 458 16.87 16.38 12.55
N GLN A 459 16.26 16.77 11.42
CA GLN A 459 16.63 16.24 10.11
C GLN A 459 18.11 16.56 9.77
N GLN A 460 18.59 17.76 10.11
CA GLN A 460 20.01 18.14 9.97
C GLN A 460 20.97 17.21 10.73
N LEU A 461 20.57 16.70 11.91
CA LEU A 461 21.38 15.76 12.69
C LEU A 461 21.53 14.39 12.00
N LEU A 462 20.57 14.00 11.16
CA LEU A 462 20.64 12.77 10.35
C LEU A 462 21.47 12.96 9.08
N LEU A 463 21.51 14.17 8.52
CA LEU A 463 22.28 14.52 7.32
C LEU A 463 23.72 14.97 7.66
N THR A 464 24.37 14.25 8.57
CA THR A 464 25.79 14.39 8.91
C THR A 464 26.62 13.31 8.21
N GLU A 465 27.91 13.56 7.98
CA GLU A 465 28.81 12.60 7.31
C GLU A 465 28.96 11.27 8.09
N GLU A 466 28.73 11.29 9.41
CA GLU A 466 28.69 10.11 10.30
C GLU A 466 27.48 9.20 10.01
N LEU A 467 26.33 9.76 9.64
CA LEU A 467 25.04 9.05 9.57
C LEU A 467 24.50 8.86 8.15
N PHE A 468 24.84 9.78 7.23
CA PHE A 468 24.37 9.72 5.85
C PHE A 468 24.70 8.38 5.14
N PRO A 469 25.92 7.79 5.27
CA PRO A 469 26.24 6.50 4.63
C PRO A 469 25.45 5.30 5.18
N HIS A 470 24.78 5.46 6.33
CA HIS A 470 23.86 4.44 6.87
C HIS A 470 22.45 4.64 6.34
N ILE A 471 21.98 5.88 6.25
CA ILE A 471 20.71 6.24 5.60
C ILE A 471 20.73 5.83 4.13
N TYR A 472 21.82 6.08 3.41
CA TYR A 472 22.04 5.67 2.03
C TYR A 472 21.68 4.20 1.77
N LYS A 473 22.16 3.27 2.62
CA LYS A 473 21.95 1.81 2.48
C LYS A 473 20.49 1.37 2.58
N HIS A 474 19.61 2.24 3.05
CA HIS A 474 18.16 1.98 3.14
C HIS A 474 17.40 2.40 1.86
N ILE A 475 18.03 3.14 0.95
CA ILE A 475 17.41 3.76 -0.24
C ILE A 475 17.61 2.85 -1.46
N SER A 476 16.92 1.72 -1.50
CA SER A 476 17.15 0.68 -2.51
C SER A 476 16.53 0.94 -3.90
N SER A 477 15.82 2.05 -4.13
CA SER A 477 15.17 2.36 -5.41
C SER A 477 14.79 3.83 -5.56
N HIS A 478 14.49 4.24 -6.80
CA HIS A 478 13.87 5.54 -7.13
C HIS A 478 12.76 5.95 -6.15
N SER A 479 11.75 5.10 -5.94
CA SER A 479 10.60 5.44 -5.10
C SER A 479 10.99 5.71 -3.65
N LYS A 480 11.93 4.94 -3.08
CA LYS A 480 12.43 5.20 -1.72
C LYS A 480 13.19 6.52 -1.63
N PHE A 481 14.01 6.85 -2.64
CA PHE A 481 14.69 8.14 -2.71
C PHE A 481 13.67 9.29 -2.75
N THR A 482 12.71 9.22 -3.68
CA THR A 482 11.72 10.28 -3.91
C THR A 482 10.85 10.52 -2.68
N ASN A 483 10.43 9.46 -1.97
CA ASN A 483 9.68 9.60 -0.72
C ASN A 483 10.49 10.25 0.40
N ILE A 484 11.79 9.95 0.53
CA ILE A 484 12.68 10.56 1.52
C ILE A 484 13.00 12.02 1.15
N TYR A 485 13.26 12.29 -0.13
CA TYR A 485 13.55 13.62 -0.66
C TYR A 485 12.42 14.61 -0.36
N PHE A 486 11.16 14.24 -0.64
CA PHE A 486 10.01 15.10 -0.35
C PHE A 486 9.60 15.15 1.15
N ALA A 487 10.06 14.21 1.98
CA ALA A 487 9.89 14.27 3.43
C ALA A 487 10.89 15.20 4.13
N LEU A 488 11.95 15.64 3.43
CA LEU A 488 12.94 16.59 3.97
C LEU A 488 12.51 18.05 3.78
N ALA A 489 12.85 18.87 4.77
CA ALA A 489 12.69 20.33 4.69
C ALA A 489 13.45 20.90 3.46
N PRO A 490 12.92 21.89 2.72
CA PRO A 490 13.47 22.33 1.44
C PRO A 490 14.97 22.67 1.46
N ASN A 491 15.44 23.35 2.52
CA ASN A 491 16.86 23.71 2.72
C ASN A 491 17.81 22.51 2.76
N LEU A 492 17.29 21.31 3.02
CA LEU A 492 18.06 20.07 3.19
C LEU A 492 18.02 19.15 1.97
N GLN A 493 17.07 19.37 1.06
CA GLN A 493 16.84 18.53 -0.13
C GLN A 493 18.08 18.51 -1.04
N GLU A 494 18.69 19.68 -1.29
CA GLU A 494 19.93 19.79 -2.06
C GLU A 494 21.10 19.06 -1.37
N LYS A 495 21.30 19.28 -0.06
CA LYS A 495 22.37 18.61 0.70
C LYS A 495 22.22 17.09 0.66
N PHE A 496 20.99 16.59 0.81
CA PHE A 496 20.67 15.17 0.72
C PHE A 496 20.92 14.61 -0.69
N LYS A 497 20.49 15.32 -1.74
CA LYS A 497 20.70 14.95 -3.15
C LYS A 497 22.19 14.83 -3.50
N THR A 498 23.00 15.85 -3.19
CA THR A 498 24.46 15.82 -3.44
C THR A 498 25.15 14.75 -2.58
N GLY A 499 24.75 14.58 -1.32
CA GLY A 499 25.25 13.49 -0.47
C GLY A 499 24.94 12.11 -1.05
N PHE A 500 23.73 11.93 -1.61
CA PHE A 500 23.29 10.65 -2.18
C PHE A 500 24.13 10.26 -3.39
N VAL A 501 24.36 11.21 -4.30
CA VAL A 501 25.25 11.01 -5.46
C VAL A 501 26.68 10.67 -5.02
N LYS A 502 27.21 11.32 -3.99
CA LYS A 502 28.56 11.03 -3.46
C LYS A 502 28.71 9.64 -2.83
N GLU A 503 27.63 9.02 -2.33
CA GLU A 503 27.67 7.62 -1.93
C GLU A 503 27.49 6.67 -3.14
N LEU A 504 26.59 6.98 -4.09
CA LEU A 504 26.43 6.21 -5.34
C LEU A 504 27.74 6.05 -6.12
N ILE A 505 28.53 7.13 -6.25
CA ILE A 505 29.80 7.13 -6.97
C ILE A 505 30.81 6.14 -6.38
N LYS A 506 30.76 5.86 -5.07
CA LYS A 506 31.65 4.88 -4.41
C LYS A 506 31.34 3.44 -4.81
N GLU A 507 30.16 3.16 -5.37
CA GLU A 507 29.81 1.86 -5.97
C GLU A 507 30.20 1.75 -7.46
N VAL A 508 30.71 2.83 -8.07
CA VAL A 508 31.16 2.82 -9.47
C VAL A 508 32.61 2.33 -9.54
N HIS A 509 32.80 1.18 -10.19
CA HIS A 509 34.10 0.57 -10.46
C HIS A 509 34.29 0.31 -11.96
N ASP A 510 33.19 0.06 -12.67
CA ASP A 510 33.10 -0.08 -14.12
C ASP A 510 31.78 0.52 -14.65
N VAL A 511 31.56 0.45 -15.95
CA VAL A 511 30.36 0.99 -16.63
C VAL A 511 29.09 0.17 -16.33
N SER A 512 29.20 -1.12 -15.98
CA SER A 512 28.04 -1.91 -15.56
C SER A 512 27.46 -1.41 -14.24
N CYS A 513 28.30 -0.90 -13.33
CA CYS A 513 27.84 -0.17 -12.15
C CYS A 513 27.04 1.09 -12.53
N VAL A 514 27.52 1.86 -13.51
CA VAL A 514 26.81 3.07 -13.98
C VAL A 514 25.45 2.73 -14.57
N VAL A 515 25.37 1.73 -15.45
CA VAL A 515 24.10 1.25 -16.04
C VAL A 515 23.14 0.75 -14.95
N ARG A 516 23.62 -0.06 -14.00
CA ARG A 516 22.83 -0.54 -12.85
C ARG A 516 22.22 0.61 -12.08
N ILE A 517 23.05 1.56 -11.64
CA ILE A 517 22.63 2.69 -10.79
C ILE A 517 21.68 3.61 -11.57
N ALA A 518 22.01 3.95 -12.82
CA ALA A 518 21.23 4.86 -13.63
C ALA A 518 19.83 4.32 -13.96
N ASN A 519 19.66 2.99 -14.06
CA ASN A 519 18.36 2.35 -14.22
C ASN A 519 17.62 2.10 -12.89
N GLN A 520 18.34 1.87 -11.79
CA GLN A 520 17.77 1.70 -10.45
C GLN A 520 17.13 2.99 -9.89
N PHE A 521 17.64 4.16 -10.31
CA PHE A 521 17.19 5.47 -9.84
C PHE A 521 16.58 6.39 -10.88
N SER A 522 16.89 6.23 -12.18
CA SER A 522 16.17 6.76 -13.36
C SER A 522 15.37 8.06 -13.15
N SER A 523 16.05 9.12 -12.69
CA SER A 523 15.43 10.36 -12.19
C SER A 523 16.16 11.61 -12.67
N THR A 524 15.40 12.60 -13.13
CA THR A 524 15.90 13.95 -13.43
C THR A 524 16.49 14.66 -12.19
N LEU A 525 16.20 14.19 -10.97
CA LEU A 525 16.80 14.72 -9.73
C LEU A 525 18.21 14.19 -9.44
N ILE A 526 18.54 12.98 -9.89
CA ILE A 526 19.81 12.31 -9.52
C ILE A 526 20.75 12.21 -10.72
N ILE A 527 20.22 11.78 -11.87
CA ILE A 527 21.02 11.33 -13.00
C ILE A 527 21.89 12.43 -13.63
N PRO A 528 21.44 13.70 -13.76
CA PRO A 528 22.32 14.77 -14.26
C PRO A 528 23.60 14.91 -13.43
N ILE A 529 23.45 15.00 -12.10
CA ILE A 529 24.56 15.21 -11.15
C ILE A 529 25.44 13.96 -11.06
N LEU A 530 24.84 12.77 -11.12
CA LEU A 530 25.57 11.50 -11.17
C LEU A 530 26.45 11.41 -12.42
N PHE A 531 25.97 11.84 -13.59
CA PHE A 531 26.75 11.80 -14.81
C PHE A 531 27.77 12.95 -14.89
N GLU A 532 27.45 14.14 -14.36
CA GLU A 532 28.37 15.28 -14.22
C GLU A 532 29.60 14.91 -13.39
N GLU A 533 29.41 14.35 -12.19
CA GLU A 533 30.52 13.87 -11.33
C GLU A 533 31.26 12.66 -11.95
N LEU A 534 30.63 11.91 -12.87
CA LEU A 534 31.25 10.80 -13.61
C LEU A 534 31.78 11.20 -15.00
N GLN A 535 31.72 12.46 -15.41
CA GLN A 535 31.98 12.88 -16.80
C GLN A 535 33.39 12.46 -17.26
N THR A 536 34.41 12.66 -16.43
CA THR A 536 35.80 12.24 -16.72
C THR A 536 35.95 10.72 -16.83
N PHE A 537 35.24 9.95 -16.00
CA PHE A 537 35.25 8.49 -16.05
C PHE A 537 34.59 7.96 -17.34
N LEU A 538 33.43 8.51 -17.68
CA LEU A 538 32.67 8.15 -18.88
C LEU A 538 33.41 8.59 -20.16
N GLY A 539 33.98 9.78 -20.20
CA GLY A 539 34.80 10.26 -21.33
C GLY A 539 36.01 9.37 -21.60
N ASN A 540 36.72 8.94 -20.55
CA ASN A 540 37.83 7.99 -20.67
C ASN A 540 37.38 6.59 -21.15
N PHE A 541 36.17 6.15 -20.79
CA PHE A 541 35.60 4.89 -21.29
C PHE A 541 35.16 5.00 -22.76
N PHE A 542 34.55 6.12 -23.15
CA PHE A 542 34.14 6.34 -24.54
C PHE A 542 35.36 6.48 -25.46
N ASN A 543 36.43 7.15 -25.00
CA ASN A 543 37.72 7.27 -25.70
C ASN A 543 37.57 7.73 -27.17
N GLY A 544 36.66 8.66 -27.44
CA GLY A 544 36.38 9.18 -28.78
C GLY A 544 35.47 8.30 -29.65
N ASN A 545 34.92 7.20 -29.13
CA ASN A 545 34.17 6.22 -29.93
C ASN A 545 32.64 6.28 -29.69
N VAL A 546 31.89 6.45 -30.79
CA VAL A 546 30.41 6.42 -30.81
C VAL A 546 29.87 5.05 -30.40
N ASP A 547 30.52 3.94 -30.78
CA ASP A 547 30.08 2.59 -30.39
C ASP A 547 30.12 2.39 -28.87
N SER A 548 31.17 2.87 -28.21
CA SER A 548 31.31 2.82 -26.74
C SER A 548 30.22 3.65 -26.06
N PHE A 549 29.89 4.82 -26.61
CA PHE A 549 28.79 5.66 -26.13
C PHE A 549 27.44 4.96 -26.30
N LEU A 550 27.14 4.49 -27.52
CA LEU A 550 25.87 3.85 -27.84
C LEU A 550 25.68 2.51 -27.13
N GLY A 551 26.76 1.76 -26.90
CA GLY A 551 26.75 0.54 -26.10
C GLY A 551 26.29 0.78 -24.66
N LEU A 552 26.61 1.95 -24.08
CA LEU A 552 26.09 2.37 -22.78
C LEU A 552 24.67 2.93 -22.91
N TYR A 553 24.47 3.90 -23.82
CA TYR A 553 23.19 4.60 -24.05
C TYR A 553 22.02 3.63 -24.30
N LYS A 554 22.22 2.59 -25.13
CA LYS A 554 21.20 1.57 -25.44
C LYS A 554 20.79 0.71 -24.23
N GLN A 555 21.57 0.71 -23.15
CA GLN A 555 21.25 0.02 -21.90
C GLN A 555 20.56 0.93 -20.86
N LEU A 556 20.40 2.23 -21.12
CA LEU A 556 19.80 3.19 -20.19
C LEU A 556 18.30 3.40 -20.43
N HIS A 557 17.56 3.71 -19.36
CA HIS A 557 16.20 4.27 -19.46
C HIS A 557 16.20 5.65 -20.14
N SER A 558 15.13 6.01 -20.85
CA SER A 558 15.02 7.24 -21.66
C SER A 558 15.34 8.54 -20.91
N THR A 559 14.93 8.63 -19.64
CA THR A 559 15.28 9.73 -18.74
C THR A 559 16.80 9.92 -18.62
N SER A 560 17.52 8.80 -18.48
CA SER A 560 18.98 8.78 -18.33
C SER A 560 19.69 8.93 -19.68
N GLN A 561 19.12 8.38 -20.76
CA GLN A 561 19.61 8.60 -22.13
C GLN A 561 19.70 10.09 -22.46
N ASN A 562 18.66 10.88 -22.17
CA ASN A 562 18.66 12.33 -22.41
C ASN A 562 19.76 13.05 -21.61
N CYS A 563 19.90 12.74 -20.32
CA CYS A 563 20.94 13.34 -19.48
C CYS A 563 22.37 13.00 -19.96
N LEU A 564 22.59 11.78 -20.49
CA LEU A 564 23.89 11.37 -21.02
C LEU A 564 24.21 12.05 -22.36
N ALA A 565 23.23 12.17 -23.25
CA ALA A 565 23.43 12.78 -24.57
C ALA A 565 23.67 14.29 -24.48
N GLU A 566 22.96 15.02 -23.62
CA GLU A 566 23.20 16.45 -23.41
C GLU A 566 24.56 16.72 -22.73
N LEU A 567 24.99 15.87 -21.77
CA LEU A 567 26.30 16.01 -21.12
C LEU A 567 27.50 15.77 -22.06
N PHE A 568 27.32 14.96 -23.10
CA PHE A 568 28.34 14.63 -24.09
C PHE A 568 28.06 15.23 -25.47
N LEU A 569 27.18 16.22 -25.57
CA LEU A 569 26.69 16.78 -26.84
C LEU A 569 27.83 17.26 -27.75
N ASP A 570 28.76 18.05 -27.22
CA ASP A 570 29.91 18.56 -27.96
C ASP A 570 30.82 17.43 -28.45
N SER A 571 30.98 16.38 -27.65
CA SER A 571 31.78 15.21 -27.99
C SER A 571 31.12 14.38 -29.08
N LEU A 572 29.82 14.12 -28.97
CA LEU A 572 29.02 13.46 -30.02
C LEU A 572 29.09 14.24 -31.34
N SER A 573 29.06 15.57 -31.29
CA SER A 573 29.19 16.43 -32.49
C SER A 573 30.52 16.26 -33.22
N GLN A 574 31.58 15.83 -32.52
CA GLN A 574 32.91 15.58 -33.08
C GLN A 574 33.11 14.13 -33.55
N TRP A 575 32.46 13.16 -32.89
CA TRP A 575 32.60 11.73 -33.21
C TRP A 575 31.67 11.27 -34.35
N LEU A 576 30.58 12.00 -34.58
CA LEU A 576 29.63 11.75 -35.66
C LEU A 576 30.06 12.44 -36.97
N SER A 577 29.86 11.75 -38.08
CA SER A 577 30.30 12.13 -39.42
C SER A 577 29.27 11.71 -40.49
N PRO A 578 29.28 12.31 -41.69
CA PRO A 578 28.36 11.93 -42.76
C PRO A 578 28.49 10.47 -43.24
N ASP A 579 29.61 9.80 -42.95
CA ASP A 579 29.83 8.40 -43.32
C ASP A 579 29.28 7.42 -42.26
N ASN A 580 29.42 7.70 -40.96
CA ASN A 580 28.94 6.81 -39.87
C ASN A 580 27.54 7.12 -39.34
N PHE A 581 26.97 8.31 -39.58
CA PHE A 581 25.69 8.71 -38.97
C PHE A 581 24.50 7.78 -39.29
N ASN A 582 24.45 7.18 -40.49
CA ASN A 582 23.40 6.21 -40.86
C ASN A 582 23.30 5.00 -39.92
N GLU A 583 24.40 4.61 -39.27
CA GLU A 583 24.45 3.45 -38.37
C GLU A 583 23.86 3.77 -36.98
N TYR A 584 23.62 5.06 -36.71
CA TYR A 584 23.37 5.61 -35.39
C TYR A 584 22.11 6.47 -35.28
N GLN A 585 21.58 6.98 -36.39
CA GLN A 585 20.45 7.93 -36.41
C GLN A 585 19.23 7.47 -35.60
N ASP A 586 18.81 6.19 -35.75
CA ASP A 586 17.67 5.56 -35.07
C ASP A 586 17.80 5.54 -33.53
N PHE A 587 18.98 5.87 -33.00
CA PHE A 587 19.28 5.95 -31.56
C PHE A 587 19.56 7.38 -31.08
N LEU A 588 19.46 8.38 -31.97
CA LEU A 588 19.84 9.78 -31.73
C LEU A 588 18.70 10.78 -31.96
N ASP A 589 17.47 10.31 -32.24
CA ASP A 589 16.24 11.14 -32.37
C ASP A 589 16.08 12.18 -31.24
N LEU A 590 16.45 11.81 -30.01
CA LEU A 590 16.28 12.65 -28.82
C LEU A 590 17.25 13.87 -28.80
N PRO A 591 18.59 13.70 -28.96
CA PRO A 591 19.52 14.82 -29.08
C PRO A 591 19.63 15.45 -30.48
N LEU A 592 18.93 14.97 -31.52
CA LEU A 592 19.15 15.36 -32.91
C LEU A 592 19.11 16.88 -33.15
N MET A 593 18.09 17.55 -32.61
CA MET A 593 17.93 19.02 -32.67
C MET A 593 18.96 19.80 -31.83
N SER A 594 19.57 19.17 -30.82
CA SER A 594 20.69 19.75 -30.06
C SER A 594 22.00 19.63 -30.85
N LEU A 595 22.26 18.48 -31.49
CA LEU A 595 23.42 18.27 -32.37
C LEU A 595 23.37 19.20 -33.60
N ALA A 596 22.20 19.31 -34.23
CA ALA A 596 21.97 20.24 -35.34
C ALA A 596 22.24 21.71 -34.95
N ARG A 597 22.06 22.07 -33.66
CA ARG A 597 22.41 23.40 -33.13
C ARG A 597 23.93 23.59 -33.05
N VAL A 598 24.66 22.66 -32.42
CA VAL A 598 26.13 22.74 -32.26
C VAL A 598 26.82 22.84 -33.63
N TRP A 599 26.47 21.96 -34.57
CA TRP A 599 27.01 22.00 -35.95
C TRP A 599 26.64 23.26 -36.75
N SER A 600 25.65 24.03 -36.28
CA SER A 600 25.23 25.30 -36.90
C SER A 600 25.76 26.55 -36.20
N GLU A 601 26.45 26.40 -35.07
CA GLU A 601 26.85 27.54 -34.23
C GLU A 601 27.91 28.39 -34.93
N GLU A 602 29.00 27.76 -35.39
CA GLU A 602 30.12 28.39 -36.11
C GLU A 602 29.77 28.85 -37.55
N VAL A 603 28.60 28.51 -38.08
CA VAL A 603 28.19 28.88 -39.44
C VAL A 603 27.73 30.34 -39.48
N ASN A 604 28.53 31.21 -40.11
CA ASN A 604 28.34 32.66 -40.11
C ASN A 604 28.10 33.26 -41.51
N SER A 605 28.43 32.54 -42.59
CA SER A 605 28.09 32.94 -43.97
C SER A 605 27.19 31.94 -44.69
N PHE A 606 26.54 32.40 -45.76
CA PHE A 606 25.72 31.56 -46.63
C PHE A 606 26.54 30.43 -47.28
N THR A 607 27.79 30.72 -47.68
CA THR A 607 28.71 29.76 -48.28
C THR A 607 29.10 28.64 -47.30
N GLU A 608 29.35 28.98 -46.03
CA GLU A 608 29.57 27.97 -44.97
C GLU A 608 28.31 27.11 -44.74
N TYR A 609 27.12 27.71 -44.81
CA TYR A 609 25.87 26.96 -44.65
C TYR A 609 25.62 26.00 -45.82
N LEU A 610 25.84 26.42 -47.07
CA LEU A 610 25.78 25.53 -48.23
C LEU A 610 26.82 24.41 -48.14
N ALA A 611 28.03 24.69 -47.63
CA ALA A 611 29.05 23.68 -47.37
C ALA A 611 28.66 22.69 -46.24
N LEU A 612 27.94 23.14 -45.20
CA LEU A 612 27.36 22.26 -44.18
C LEU A 612 26.29 21.34 -44.79
N LEU A 613 25.41 21.88 -45.64
CA LEU A 613 24.40 21.08 -46.35
C LEU A 613 25.04 20.07 -47.32
N ASP A 614 26.09 20.45 -48.05
CA ASP A 614 26.84 19.52 -48.91
C ASP A 614 27.52 18.42 -48.09
N LYS A 615 28.15 18.76 -46.95
CA LYS A 615 28.76 17.80 -46.00
C LYS A 615 27.73 16.74 -45.55
N TRP A 616 26.51 17.16 -45.20
CA TRP A 616 25.45 16.27 -44.71
C TRP A 616 24.45 15.83 -45.79
N SER A 617 24.74 16.05 -47.07
CA SER A 617 23.82 15.84 -48.21
C SER A 617 23.20 14.44 -48.34
N ARG A 618 23.81 13.41 -47.74
CA ARG A 618 23.29 12.04 -47.68
C ARG A 618 22.16 11.84 -46.66
N HIS A 619 21.91 12.81 -45.78
CA HIS A 619 21.05 12.71 -44.59
C HIS A 619 19.91 13.72 -44.70
N PRO A 620 18.83 13.42 -45.45
CA PRO A 620 17.82 14.41 -45.84
C PRO A 620 17.02 14.98 -44.67
N ASP A 621 16.88 14.23 -43.58
CA ASP A 621 16.11 14.67 -42.40
C ASP A 621 16.93 15.65 -41.53
N LEU A 622 18.24 15.42 -41.36
CA LEU A 622 19.17 16.39 -40.76
C LEU A 622 19.17 17.74 -41.49
N ILE A 623 19.00 17.73 -42.83
CA ILE A 623 18.89 18.97 -43.61
C ILE A 623 17.67 19.79 -43.19
N LEU A 624 16.54 19.16 -42.83
CA LEU A 624 15.36 19.87 -42.33
C LEU A 624 15.61 20.53 -40.97
N ASP A 625 16.35 19.85 -40.09
CA ASP A 625 16.72 20.38 -38.77
C ASP A 625 17.72 21.53 -38.89
N PHE A 626 18.74 21.41 -39.76
CA PHE A 626 19.64 22.52 -40.07
C PHE A 626 18.91 23.75 -40.61
N ASN A 627 17.88 23.59 -41.45
CA ASN A 627 17.03 24.71 -41.90
C ASN A 627 16.23 25.32 -40.75
N THR A 628 15.73 24.48 -39.84
CA THR A 628 14.93 24.92 -38.69
C THR A 628 15.78 25.71 -37.69
N VAL A 629 16.99 25.25 -37.40
CA VAL A 629 17.98 25.94 -36.56
C VAL A 629 18.43 27.26 -37.18
N ASN A 630 18.76 27.27 -38.48
CA ASN A 630 19.32 28.46 -39.14
C ASN A 630 18.28 29.39 -39.77
N ALA A 631 16.98 29.17 -39.56
CA ALA A 631 15.89 29.92 -40.21
C ALA A 631 16.01 31.46 -40.07
N SER A 632 16.55 31.94 -38.94
CA SER A 632 16.82 33.36 -38.68
C SER A 632 18.05 33.89 -39.42
N LYS A 633 19.15 33.11 -39.49
CA LYS A 633 20.36 33.45 -40.25
C LYS A 633 20.05 33.46 -41.75
N LEU A 634 19.36 32.43 -42.25
CA LEU A 634 18.92 32.26 -43.63
C LEU A 634 18.10 33.45 -44.15
N ALA A 635 17.24 34.04 -43.33
CA ALA A 635 16.45 35.21 -43.72
C ALA A 635 17.30 36.46 -44.04
N ASN A 636 18.57 36.51 -43.65
CA ASN A 636 19.52 37.59 -43.99
C ASN A 636 20.52 37.17 -45.08
N TRP A 637 20.72 35.87 -45.27
CA TRP A 637 21.61 35.30 -46.29
C TRP A 637 20.92 35.14 -47.66
N VAL A 638 19.68 34.64 -47.68
CA VAL A 638 18.90 34.46 -48.92
C VAL A 638 18.22 35.79 -49.27
N MET A 639 18.79 36.50 -50.25
CA MET A 639 18.39 37.87 -50.59
C MET A 639 17.95 38.02 -52.06
N THR A 640 18.32 37.09 -52.93
CA THR A 640 17.99 37.03 -54.37
C THR A 640 17.25 35.74 -54.73
N GLU A 641 16.72 35.63 -55.96
CA GLU A 641 16.22 34.35 -56.48
C GLU A 641 17.36 33.33 -56.67
N GLU A 642 18.56 33.78 -57.03
CA GLU A 642 19.75 32.94 -57.21
C GLU A 642 20.20 32.29 -55.89
N ASP A 643 20.20 33.02 -54.78
CA ASP A 643 20.46 32.46 -53.44
C ASP A 643 19.41 31.40 -53.07
N LEU A 644 18.15 31.61 -53.46
CA LEU A 644 17.07 30.69 -53.14
C LEU A 644 17.17 29.41 -53.98
N ASP A 645 17.51 29.50 -55.27
CA ASP A 645 17.73 28.32 -56.10
C ASP A 645 18.99 27.54 -55.66
N LEU A 646 20.11 28.21 -55.36
CA LEU A 646 21.30 27.57 -54.78
C LEU A 646 21.01 26.84 -53.46
N LEU A 647 20.14 27.42 -52.61
CA LEU A 647 19.67 26.75 -51.40
C LEU A 647 18.82 25.52 -51.73
N LEU A 648 17.92 25.63 -52.71
CA LEU A 648 16.98 24.56 -53.10
C LEU A 648 17.64 23.40 -53.84
N GLU A 649 18.78 23.61 -54.52
CA GLU A 649 19.61 22.53 -55.08
C GLU A 649 20.13 21.58 -53.97
N LYS A 650 20.30 22.09 -52.74
CA LYS A 650 20.75 21.30 -51.58
C LYS A 650 19.60 20.68 -50.77
N MET A 651 18.35 20.86 -51.19
CA MET A 651 17.18 20.41 -50.42
C MET A 651 16.65 19.04 -50.83
N PRO A 652 16.11 18.25 -49.88
CA PRO A 652 15.23 17.13 -50.22
C PRO A 652 14.08 17.59 -51.11
N VAL A 653 13.80 16.84 -52.19
CA VAL A 653 12.86 17.20 -53.28
C VAL A 653 11.44 17.61 -52.83
N LYS A 654 11.03 17.25 -51.60
CA LYS A 654 9.73 17.56 -51.01
C LYS A 654 9.71 18.78 -50.08
N SER A 655 10.85 19.42 -49.82
CA SER A 655 10.98 20.51 -48.84
C SER A 655 10.48 21.85 -49.39
N TRP A 656 9.24 22.20 -49.07
CA TRP A 656 8.61 23.47 -49.44
C TRP A 656 8.91 24.62 -48.45
N VAL A 657 9.47 24.30 -47.28
CA VAL A 657 9.68 25.24 -46.17
C VAL A 657 10.68 26.38 -46.50
N PRO A 658 11.85 26.13 -47.14
CA PRO A 658 12.77 27.20 -47.51
C PRO A 658 12.16 28.20 -48.49
N ILE A 659 11.36 27.71 -49.46
CA ILE A 659 10.61 28.52 -50.42
C ILE A 659 9.61 29.43 -49.69
N PHE A 660 8.89 28.89 -48.70
CA PHE A 660 7.86 29.60 -47.95
C PHE A 660 8.42 30.65 -46.97
N ASN A 661 9.61 30.39 -46.40
CA ASN A 661 10.28 31.34 -45.50
C ASN A 661 10.96 32.47 -46.27
N ASN A 662 11.59 32.18 -47.42
CA ASN A 662 12.31 33.17 -48.22
C ASN A 662 11.49 33.79 -49.36
N ALA A 663 10.18 33.53 -49.42
CA ALA A 663 9.25 33.98 -50.48
C ALA A 663 9.30 35.50 -50.82
N LYS A 664 9.85 36.32 -49.92
CA LYS A 664 10.13 37.75 -50.13
C LYS A 664 11.07 38.05 -51.31
N VAL A 665 11.99 37.15 -51.66
CA VAL A 665 13.01 37.36 -52.72
C VAL A 665 12.45 37.14 -54.13
N ILE A 666 11.28 36.51 -54.22
CA ILE A 666 10.62 36.18 -55.49
C ILE A 666 10.19 37.48 -56.17
N SER A 667 10.86 37.77 -57.26
CA SER A 667 10.86 39.02 -58.01
C SER A 667 10.51 38.85 -59.49
N SER A 668 10.46 37.62 -60.01
CA SER A 668 10.06 37.30 -61.38
C SER A 668 8.80 36.43 -61.48
N TRP A 669 8.08 36.57 -62.60
CA TRP A 669 6.88 35.76 -62.88
C TRP A 669 7.22 34.27 -63.06
N ALA A 670 8.33 33.95 -63.75
CA ALA A 670 8.74 32.58 -64.02
C ALA A 670 9.08 31.83 -62.72
N SER A 671 9.88 32.44 -61.85
CA SER A 671 10.23 31.85 -60.54
C SER A 671 9.00 31.68 -59.66
N PHE A 672 8.07 32.65 -59.64
CA PHE A 672 6.78 32.47 -58.96
C PHE A 672 6.01 31.24 -59.47
N GLN A 673 5.91 31.03 -60.78
CA GLN A 673 5.23 29.84 -61.34
C GLN A 673 5.94 28.53 -60.95
N THR A 674 7.27 28.49 -61.01
CA THR A 674 8.09 27.33 -60.62
C THR A 674 7.91 26.98 -59.14
N TYR A 675 8.02 27.97 -58.26
CA TYR A 675 7.87 27.78 -56.82
C TYR A 675 6.42 27.45 -56.41
N TRP A 676 5.41 28.03 -57.07
CA TRP A 676 3.99 27.73 -56.82
C TRP A 676 3.65 26.24 -56.95
N GLN A 677 4.29 25.54 -57.90
CA GLN A 677 4.11 24.10 -58.07
C GLN A 677 4.72 23.31 -56.90
N LYS A 678 5.90 23.72 -56.41
CA LYS A 678 6.62 23.11 -55.27
C LYS A 678 5.93 23.37 -53.91
N ILE A 679 5.22 24.49 -53.72
CA ILE A 679 4.49 24.78 -52.47
C ILE A 679 3.29 23.85 -52.28
N SER A 680 3.21 23.24 -51.09
CA SER A 680 2.09 22.40 -50.63
C SER A 680 0.71 23.10 -50.78
N PRO A 681 -0.33 22.44 -51.31
CA PRO A 681 -1.65 23.04 -51.55
C PRO A 681 -2.31 23.71 -50.33
N PHE A 682 -1.97 23.30 -49.11
CA PHE A 682 -2.47 23.88 -47.87
C PHE A 682 -1.88 25.28 -47.59
N HIS A 683 -0.59 25.49 -47.88
CA HIS A 683 0.14 26.73 -47.58
C HIS A 683 0.13 27.76 -48.72
N ARG A 684 -0.46 27.42 -49.87
CA ARG A 684 -0.57 28.30 -51.04
C ARG A 684 -1.30 29.62 -50.77
N SER A 685 -2.23 29.66 -49.82
CA SER A 685 -2.90 30.92 -49.43
C SER A 685 -1.94 31.89 -48.76
N ASP A 686 -1.12 31.41 -47.82
CA ASP A 686 -0.21 32.27 -47.03
C ASP A 686 1.06 32.63 -47.83
N PHE A 687 1.47 31.75 -48.74
CA PHE A 687 2.53 32.03 -49.71
C PHE A 687 2.16 33.24 -50.60
N LEU A 688 0.89 33.37 -51.01
CA LEU A 688 0.40 34.54 -51.77
C LEU A 688 0.45 35.86 -50.99
N ASP A 689 0.57 35.86 -49.66
CA ASP A 689 0.80 37.08 -48.87
C ASP A 689 2.30 37.40 -48.78
N ARG A 690 3.13 36.36 -48.61
CA ARG A 690 4.59 36.48 -48.40
C ARG A 690 5.37 36.90 -49.65
N VAL A 691 4.95 36.47 -50.85
CA VAL A 691 5.54 36.95 -52.11
C VAL A 691 5.22 38.43 -52.32
N ASN A 692 6.20 39.23 -52.72
CA ASN A 692 5.97 40.64 -53.06
C ASN A 692 5.51 40.77 -54.53
N LEU A 693 4.26 40.39 -54.82
CA LEU A 693 3.71 40.32 -56.20
C LEU A 693 3.88 41.61 -57.04
N LYS A 694 4.05 42.78 -56.40
CA LYS A 694 4.25 44.07 -57.07
C LYS A 694 5.59 44.21 -57.81
N THR A 695 6.54 43.31 -57.58
CA THR A 695 7.85 43.30 -58.27
C THR A 695 7.72 42.94 -59.75
N PHE A 696 6.82 42.01 -60.10
CA PHE A 696 6.58 41.53 -61.47
C PHE A 696 5.18 41.82 -62.02
N ILE A 697 4.16 42.02 -61.18
CA ILE A 697 2.83 42.45 -61.61
C ILE A 697 2.78 43.99 -61.66
N LYS A 698 2.98 44.57 -62.85
CA LYS A 698 3.05 46.04 -63.09
C LYS A 698 2.00 46.58 -64.07
N THR A 699 1.18 45.69 -64.62
CA THR A 699 0.12 45.99 -65.59
C THR A 699 -1.15 45.21 -65.23
N ILE A 700 -2.29 45.70 -65.70
CA ILE A 700 -3.56 45.00 -65.56
C ILE A 700 -3.57 43.64 -66.28
N GLU A 701 -2.82 43.52 -67.38
CA GLU A 701 -2.61 42.27 -68.14
C GLU A 701 -1.86 41.21 -67.31
N ASN A 702 -0.75 41.60 -66.66
CA ASN A 702 0.00 40.71 -65.77
C ASN A 702 -0.89 40.23 -64.61
N LEU A 703 -1.73 41.11 -64.08
CA LEU A 703 -2.69 40.74 -63.02
C LEU A 703 -3.73 39.74 -63.53
N GLN A 704 -4.34 39.97 -64.70
CA GLN A 704 -5.29 39.02 -65.31
C GLN A 704 -4.64 37.64 -65.56
N LEU A 705 -3.40 37.62 -66.03
CA LEU A 705 -2.62 36.39 -66.24
C LEU A 705 -2.43 35.60 -64.92
N LEU A 706 -2.09 36.29 -63.82
CA LEU A 706 -2.04 35.69 -62.49
C LEU A 706 -3.43 35.20 -62.01
N LEU A 707 -4.50 35.96 -62.22
CA LEU A 707 -5.85 35.56 -61.79
C LEU A 707 -6.35 34.33 -62.56
N ASN A 708 -5.97 34.18 -63.83
CA ASN A 708 -6.25 33.00 -64.65
C ASN A 708 -5.41 31.77 -64.22
N PHE A 709 -4.19 31.97 -63.71
CA PHE A 709 -3.33 30.92 -63.15
C PHE A 709 -3.80 30.40 -61.76
N LEU A 710 -4.69 31.13 -61.08
CA LEU A 710 -5.15 30.80 -59.73
C LEU A 710 -6.49 30.03 -59.73
N ASN A 711 -6.40 28.70 -59.59
CA ASN A 711 -7.55 27.77 -59.59
C ASN A 711 -8.57 27.91 -58.42
N LYS A 712 -8.47 28.94 -57.57
CA LYS A 712 -9.40 29.20 -56.46
C LYS A 712 -9.79 30.67 -56.42
N ASP A 713 -11.08 30.97 -56.38
CA ASP A 713 -11.57 32.36 -56.36
C ASP A 713 -11.21 33.09 -55.05
N GLU A 714 -11.05 32.36 -53.94
CA GLU A 714 -10.48 32.87 -52.70
C GLU A 714 -9.06 33.42 -52.90
N HIS A 715 -8.20 32.70 -53.64
CA HIS A 715 -6.84 33.17 -53.96
C HIS A 715 -6.88 34.38 -54.90
N LYS A 716 -7.76 34.37 -55.92
CA LYS A 716 -7.97 35.52 -56.82
C LYS A 716 -8.37 36.78 -56.06
N GLN A 717 -9.36 36.66 -55.16
CA GLN A 717 -9.83 37.73 -54.29
C GLN A 717 -8.74 38.21 -53.31
N LYS A 718 -7.88 37.29 -52.81
CA LYS A 718 -6.73 37.65 -51.95
C LYS A 718 -5.72 38.52 -52.72
N VAL A 719 -5.36 38.13 -53.94
CA VAL A 719 -4.46 38.91 -54.82
C VAL A 719 -5.06 40.28 -55.18
N LEU A 720 -6.33 40.34 -55.57
CA LEU A 720 -7.02 41.59 -55.96
C LEU A 720 -7.08 42.67 -54.87
N ARG A 721 -6.90 42.30 -53.60
CA ARG A 721 -6.84 43.23 -52.45
C ARG A 721 -5.46 43.86 -52.25
N ARG A 722 -4.41 43.32 -52.87
CA ARG A 722 -3.01 43.79 -52.68
C ARG A 722 -2.58 44.91 -53.63
N PHE A 723 -3.38 45.20 -54.66
CA PHE A 723 -3.10 46.22 -55.68
C PHE A 723 -4.11 47.38 -55.64
N LYS A 724 -3.63 48.59 -55.93
CA LYS A 724 -4.40 49.78 -56.32
C LYS A 724 -4.19 50.03 -57.82
N ALA A 725 -4.99 50.87 -58.44
CA ALA A 725 -4.82 51.17 -59.87
C ALA A 725 -3.44 51.79 -60.19
N SER A 726 -2.91 52.59 -59.25
CA SER A 726 -1.55 53.14 -59.29
C SER A 726 -0.43 52.10 -59.24
N ASP A 727 -0.69 50.87 -58.77
CA ASP A 727 0.29 49.77 -58.80
C ASP A 727 0.34 49.04 -60.15
N LEU A 728 -0.64 49.30 -61.03
CA LEU A 728 -0.91 48.54 -62.26
C LEU A 728 -0.92 49.41 -63.52
N ASN A 729 -0.61 50.71 -63.38
CA ASN A 729 -0.70 51.73 -64.45
C ASN A 729 -2.05 51.77 -65.17
N CYS A 730 -3.15 51.54 -64.45
CA CYS A 730 -4.53 51.59 -64.97
C CYS A 730 -5.38 52.63 -64.21
N SER A 731 -6.65 52.77 -64.61
CA SER A 731 -7.67 53.49 -63.84
C SER A 731 -8.24 52.63 -62.69
N GLU A 732 -8.83 53.27 -61.67
CA GLU A 732 -9.60 52.55 -60.65
C GLU A 732 -10.89 51.95 -61.23
N GLU A 733 -11.38 52.44 -62.37
CA GLU A 733 -12.56 51.93 -63.07
C GLU A 733 -12.27 50.57 -63.71
N GLU A 734 -11.14 50.42 -64.39
CA GLU A 734 -10.68 49.13 -64.94
C GLU A 734 -10.39 48.10 -63.83
N LEU A 735 -9.77 48.54 -62.73
CA LEU A 735 -9.52 47.66 -61.57
C LEU A 735 -10.82 47.29 -60.84
N ALA A 736 -11.80 48.19 -60.77
CA ALA A 736 -13.13 47.91 -60.23
C ALA A 736 -13.91 46.91 -61.10
N ALA A 737 -13.78 46.98 -62.43
CA ALA A 737 -14.39 46.02 -63.35
C ALA A 737 -13.87 44.58 -63.18
N ILE A 738 -12.58 44.41 -62.86
CA ILE A 738 -12.01 43.09 -62.52
C ILE A 738 -12.47 42.63 -61.12
N ARG A 739 -12.66 43.56 -60.18
CA ARG A 739 -13.17 43.23 -58.83
C ARG A 739 -14.64 42.80 -58.85
N SER A 740 -15.47 43.42 -59.68
CA SER A 740 -16.91 43.10 -59.78
C SER A 740 -17.18 41.80 -60.54
N SER A 741 -16.38 41.47 -61.57
CA SER A 741 -16.52 40.21 -62.33
C SER A 741 -16.23 38.94 -61.52
N LEU A 742 -15.64 39.07 -60.33
CA LEU A 742 -15.30 37.98 -59.40
C LEU A 742 -16.13 38.00 -58.09
N ALA A 743 -17.23 38.76 -58.05
CA ALA A 743 -18.16 38.77 -56.91
C ALA A 743 -19.14 37.58 -56.98
N ASP A 744 -19.09 36.68 -55.98
CA ASP A 744 -20.08 35.60 -55.81
C ASP A 744 -21.52 36.18 -55.70
N ASP A 745 -22.43 35.66 -56.51
CA ASP A 745 -23.87 35.82 -56.30
C ASP A 745 -24.27 35.32 -54.89
N PRO A 746 -24.97 36.12 -54.06
CA PRO A 746 -25.47 35.69 -52.76
C PRO A 746 -26.31 34.40 -52.80
N LEU A 747 -27.11 34.18 -53.85
CA LEU A 747 -27.91 32.96 -54.01
C LEU A 747 -27.01 31.73 -54.28
N GLN A 748 -25.99 31.84 -55.15
CA GLN A 748 -24.95 30.81 -55.26
C GLN A 748 -24.28 30.53 -53.91
N LYS A 749 -23.95 31.56 -53.12
CA LYS A 749 -23.23 31.39 -51.85
C LYS A 749 -24.06 30.65 -50.81
N ILE A 750 -25.37 30.95 -50.73
CA ILE A 750 -26.33 30.20 -49.90
C ILE A 750 -26.45 28.75 -50.41
N ARG A 751 -26.65 28.54 -51.71
CA ARG A 751 -26.78 27.19 -52.32
C ARG A 751 -25.54 26.32 -52.09
N LYS A 752 -24.33 26.85 -52.36
CA LYS A 752 -23.03 26.19 -52.05
C LYS A 752 -22.94 25.77 -50.57
N THR A 753 -23.46 26.59 -49.66
CA THR A 753 -23.45 26.31 -48.21
C THR A 753 -24.41 25.16 -47.84
N VAL A 754 -25.65 25.17 -48.37
CA VAL A 754 -26.63 24.09 -48.13
C VAL A 754 -26.15 22.76 -48.72
N THR A 755 -25.57 22.76 -49.91
CA THR A 755 -24.95 21.56 -50.51
C THR A 755 -23.83 21.00 -49.63
N ARG A 756 -23.08 21.85 -48.93
CA ARG A 756 -22.00 21.43 -48.02
C ARG A 756 -22.53 20.73 -46.75
N PHE A 757 -23.70 21.12 -46.24
CA PHE A 757 -24.32 20.46 -45.08
C PHE A 757 -24.84 19.03 -45.36
N LYS A 758 -25.23 18.72 -46.62
CA LYS A 758 -25.62 17.36 -47.01
C LYS A 758 -24.50 16.33 -46.80
N LEU A 759 -23.24 16.72 -47.02
CA LEU A 759 -22.07 15.82 -46.92
C LEU A 759 -21.80 15.30 -45.50
N PHE A 760 -22.46 15.87 -44.47
CA PHE A 760 -22.24 15.55 -43.06
C PHE A 760 -23.54 15.19 -42.31
N SER A 761 -24.61 14.85 -43.05
CA SER A 761 -25.95 14.63 -42.49
C SER A 761 -26.47 13.21 -42.76
N SER A 762 -27.16 12.61 -41.78
CA SER A 762 -27.69 11.24 -41.86
C SER A 762 -29.20 11.16 -41.59
N GLY A 763 -29.82 10.07 -42.06
CA GLY A 763 -31.20 9.69 -41.73
C GLY A 763 -32.24 10.77 -42.02
N SER A 764 -33.08 11.08 -41.02
CA SER A 764 -34.19 12.03 -41.11
C SER A 764 -33.79 13.43 -41.59
N ARG A 765 -32.57 13.89 -41.26
CA ARG A 765 -32.07 15.22 -41.65
C ARG A 765 -31.88 15.37 -43.15
N MET A 766 -31.61 14.27 -43.88
CA MET A 766 -31.47 14.31 -45.34
C MET A 766 -32.79 14.60 -46.05
N GLU A 767 -33.94 14.18 -45.50
CA GLU A 767 -35.25 14.42 -46.10
C GLU A 767 -35.74 15.86 -45.84
N GLN A 768 -35.49 16.38 -44.64
CA GLN A 768 -35.70 17.79 -44.31
C GLN A 768 -34.80 18.71 -45.18
N LEU A 769 -33.54 18.34 -45.42
CA LEU A 769 -32.64 19.06 -46.33
C LEU A 769 -33.07 18.99 -47.81
N ARG A 770 -33.72 17.91 -48.25
CA ARG A 770 -34.31 17.80 -49.60
C ARG A 770 -35.53 18.71 -49.77
N GLN A 771 -36.37 18.85 -48.74
CA GLN A 771 -37.47 19.82 -48.77
C GLN A 771 -36.94 21.26 -48.85
N LEU A 772 -35.97 21.61 -48.00
CA LEU A 772 -35.32 22.91 -48.00
C LEU A 772 -34.69 23.25 -49.37
N GLU A 773 -34.02 22.30 -50.02
CA GLU A 773 -33.42 22.50 -51.35
C GLU A 773 -34.48 22.72 -52.44
N ASN A 774 -35.61 22.01 -52.37
CA ASN A 774 -36.76 22.22 -53.28
C ASN A 774 -37.38 23.62 -53.09
N GLU A 775 -37.50 24.10 -51.85
CA GLU A 775 -38.04 25.44 -51.56
C GLU A 775 -37.04 26.54 -51.99
N LEU A 776 -35.75 26.39 -51.68
CA LEU A 776 -34.67 27.28 -52.12
C LEU A 776 -34.42 27.28 -53.65
N SER A 777 -34.91 26.27 -54.37
CA SER A 777 -34.91 26.25 -55.84
C SER A 777 -35.94 27.23 -56.44
N ARG A 778 -36.98 27.58 -55.67
CA ARG A 778 -38.11 28.43 -56.09
C ARG A 778 -37.98 29.88 -55.64
N CYS A 779 -37.11 30.19 -54.67
CA CYS A 779 -36.82 31.56 -54.25
C CYS A 779 -36.20 32.37 -55.39
N THR A 780 -36.75 33.56 -55.66
CA THR A 780 -36.25 34.50 -56.69
C THR A 780 -35.24 35.50 -56.15
N ASP A 781 -35.13 35.65 -54.83
CA ASP A 781 -34.18 36.54 -54.16
C ASP A 781 -33.61 35.92 -52.88
N ALA A 782 -32.59 36.58 -52.32
CA ALA A 782 -31.86 36.09 -51.14
C ALA A 782 -32.62 36.26 -49.82
N ASN A 783 -33.60 37.17 -49.72
CA ASN A 783 -34.37 37.38 -48.49
C ASN A 783 -35.41 36.26 -48.32
N GLN A 784 -36.12 35.90 -49.40
CA GLN A 784 -36.98 34.71 -49.42
C GLN A 784 -36.20 33.45 -48.99
N ALA A 785 -34.96 33.29 -49.50
CA ALA A 785 -34.11 32.17 -49.16
C ALA A 785 -33.75 32.10 -47.66
N VAL A 786 -33.48 33.24 -47.03
CA VAL A 786 -33.21 33.33 -45.57
C VAL A 786 -34.44 33.00 -44.74
N GLU A 787 -35.63 33.46 -45.16
CA GLU A 787 -36.88 33.22 -44.43
C GLU A 787 -37.34 31.74 -44.49
N VAL A 788 -37.14 31.09 -45.64
CA VAL A 788 -37.33 29.62 -45.81
C VAL A 788 -36.41 28.83 -44.88
N ILE A 789 -35.13 29.18 -44.80
CA ILE A 789 -34.17 28.52 -43.89
C ILE A 789 -34.60 28.67 -42.42
N LYS A 790 -35.08 29.85 -42.04
CA LYS A 790 -35.47 30.17 -40.65
C LYS A 790 -36.69 29.35 -40.20
N ASN A 791 -37.73 29.27 -41.04
CA ASN A 791 -38.91 28.45 -40.78
C ASN A 791 -38.58 26.95 -40.62
N LEU A 792 -37.56 26.44 -41.32
CA LEU A 792 -37.11 25.06 -41.14
C LEU A 792 -36.41 24.85 -39.78
N GLN A 793 -35.60 25.81 -39.34
CA GLN A 793 -34.94 25.76 -38.02
C GLN A 793 -35.97 25.73 -36.88
N ASP A 794 -37.01 26.55 -36.92
CA ASP A 794 -38.04 26.60 -35.88
C ASP A 794 -38.88 25.30 -35.82
N ARG A 795 -39.07 24.61 -36.95
CA ARG A 795 -39.70 23.27 -36.98
C ARG A 795 -38.82 22.22 -36.30
N ILE A 796 -37.53 22.17 -36.62
CA ILE A 796 -36.56 21.25 -36.00
C ILE A 796 -36.42 21.50 -34.49
N MET A 797 -36.43 22.77 -34.07
CA MET A 797 -36.36 23.15 -32.65
C MET A 797 -37.60 22.76 -31.85
N ASN A 798 -38.78 22.60 -32.50
CA ASN A 798 -39.96 22.06 -31.85
C ASN A 798 -39.94 20.53 -31.76
N GLU A 799 -39.45 19.80 -32.78
CA GLU A 799 -39.23 18.34 -32.69
C GLU A 799 -38.33 17.98 -31.48
N TYR A 800 -37.27 18.78 -31.26
CA TYR A 800 -36.36 18.65 -30.11
C TYR A 800 -37.01 18.89 -28.72
N ARG A 801 -38.20 19.51 -28.65
CA ARG A 801 -38.89 19.79 -27.38
C ARG A 801 -39.86 18.67 -26.95
N THR A 802 -40.12 17.69 -27.81
CA THR A 802 -41.21 16.72 -27.64
C THR A 802 -40.78 15.25 -27.48
N GLY A 803 -39.48 14.95 -27.41
CA GLY A 803 -38.96 13.57 -27.30
C GLY A 803 -37.82 13.41 -26.29
N THR A 804 -37.87 12.32 -25.51
CA THR A 804 -36.84 11.93 -24.53
C THR A 804 -35.61 11.23 -25.18
N PRO A 805 -34.45 11.19 -24.50
CA PRO A 805 -33.15 11.08 -25.19
C PRO A 805 -32.54 9.68 -25.27
N ALA A 806 -31.52 9.54 -26.12
CA ALA A 806 -30.51 8.49 -26.07
C ALA A 806 -29.11 9.13 -25.87
N PRO A 807 -28.21 8.56 -25.03
CA PRO A 807 -26.96 9.22 -24.65
C PRO A 807 -25.78 8.90 -25.57
N GLY A 808 -25.02 9.92 -25.97
CA GLY A 808 -23.72 9.78 -26.62
C GLY A 808 -23.37 10.97 -27.52
N GLN A 809 -22.14 11.51 -27.37
CA GLN A 809 -21.56 12.60 -28.17
C GLN A 809 -22.39 13.92 -28.13
N ILE A 810 -21.98 14.95 -27.37
CA ILE A 810 -20.81 15.79 -27.67
C ILE A 810 -20.31 16.49 -26.39
N GLN A 811 -19.00 16.36 -26.15
CA GLN A 811 -18.17 17.31 -25.39
C GLN A 811 -17.28 18.01 -26.43
N GLN A 812 -16.97 19.31 -26.39
CA GLN A 812 -17.26 20.40 -25.45
C GLN A 812 -17.52 21.69 -26.26
N VAL A 813 -18.02 22.77 -25.62
CA VAL A 813 -17.49 24.15 -25.79
C VAL A 813 -18.21 25.13 -24.84
N LEU A 814 -17.40 25.96 -24.15
CA LEU A 814 -17.74 27.15 -23.34
C LEU A 814 -18.50 27.00 -22.00
N HIS A 815 -17.96 27.72 -21.00
CA HIS A 815 -18.22 27.69 -19.57
C HIS A 815 -19.61 28.15 -19.08
N GLY A 816 -20.05 27.63 -17.94
CA GLY A 816 -21.11 28.19 -17.08
C GLY A 816 -21.08 27.60 -15.67
N ARG A 817 -21.14 28.44 -14.63
CA ARG A 817 -21.05 28.03 -13.20
C ARG A 817 -22.19 27.09 -12.78
N ASN A 818 -21.90 26.09 -11.91
CA ASN A 818 -22.46 25.96 -10.55
C ASN A 818 -22.26 24.55 -9.92
N GLU A 819 -21.85 24.51 -8.65
CA GLU A 819 -22.20 23.46 -7.68
C GLU A 819 -23.65 23.70 -7.16
N PRO A 820 -24.37 22.76 -6.45
CA PRO A 820 -23.82 21.74 -5.54
C PRO A 820 -24.64 20.41 -5.38
N THR A 821 -24.38 19.70 -4.27
CA THR A 821 -25.29 18.79 -3.50
C THR A 821 -25.56 17.33 -3.95
N HIS A 822 -24.82 16.41 -3.29
CA HIS A 822 -25.31 15.43 -2.28
C HIS A 822 -25.94 14.04 -2.62
N TRP A 823 -25.38 13.02 -1.91
CA TRP A 823 -25.99 11.77 -1.37
C TRP A 823 -26.38 10.63 -2.35
N THR A 824 -26.39 9.32 -2.01
CA THR A 824 -25.70 8.48 -0.98
C THR A 824 -25.91 6.97 -1.29
N SER A 825 -24.85 6.15 -1.24
CA SER A 825 -24.87 4.70 -0.86
C SER A 825 -23.42 4.18 -0.91
N ASN A 826 -22.82 3.47 0.06
CA ASN A 826 -23.22 2.30 0.87
C ASN A 826 -23.42 0.99 0.08
N ASN A 827 -22.33 0.25 -0.16
CA ASN A 827 -22.28 -1.18 0.21
C ASN A 827 -20.82 -1.68 0.38
N PRO A 828 -20.45 -2.46 1.43
CA PRO A 828 -19.07 -2.90 1.66
C PRO A 828 -18.85 -4.44 1.62
N HIS A 829 -18.03 -4.93 0.69
CA HIS A 829 -17.36 -6.26 0.73
C HIS A 829 -16.14 -6.24 -0.21
N SER A 830 -15.02 -6.93 0.02
CA SER A 830 -14.48 -7.57 1.24
C SER A 830 -12.98 -7.88 1.04
N PHE A 831 -12.14 -7.59 2.03
CA PHE A 831 -10.71 -7.95 2.07
C PHE A 831 -10.47 -9.19 2.96
N TRP A 832 -9.18 -9.63 3.02
CA TRP A 832 -8.52 -10.72 3.78
C TRP A 832 -8.17 -11.94 2.89
N ASN A 833 -6.92 -12.21 2.50
CA ASN A 833 -5.59 -12.30 3.15
C ASN A 833 -5.20 -13.73 3.59
N THR A 834 -4.10 -14.24 3.04
CA THR A 834 -2.91 -14.81 3.74
C THR A 834 -1.87 -15.19 2.67
N GLY A 835 -0.59 -15.37 3.01
CA GLY A 835 0.49 -15.39 2.00
C GLY A 835 1.65 -16.35 2.25
N GLY A 836 2.55 -16.42 1.26
CA GLY A 836 3.69 -17.33 1.17
C GLY A 836 3.49 -18.37 0.04
N THR A 837 4.41 -18.56 -0.93
CA THR A 837 5.70 -17.88 -1.19
C THR A 837 5.98 -17.78 -2.70
N SER A 838 6.73 -16.73 -3.07
CA SER A 838 7.58 -16.57 -4.27
C SER A 838 7.24 -17.37 -5.55
N TYR A 839 6.71 -16.67 -6.57
CA TYR A 839 7.22 -16.80 -7.94
C TYR A 839 7.25 -15.42 -8.61
N THR A 840 8.37 -15.10 -9.26
CA THR A 840 8.54 -13.88 -10.08
C THR A 840 8.05 -14.14 -11.49
N LEU A 841 7.24 -13.22 -12.05
CA LEU A 841 6.88 -13.25 -13.46
C LEU A 841 6.92 -11.85 -14.08
N SER A 842 8.07 -11.53 -14.65
CA SER A 842 8.28 -10.38 -15.52
C SER A 842 8.13 -10.80 -16.98
N GLY A 843 7.14 -10.23 -17.67
CA GLY A 843 7.16 -10.06 -19.13
C GLY A 843 6.57 -11.15 -20.03
N PHE A 844 5.84 -10.64 -21.05
CA PHE A 844 5.85 -11.06 -22.46
C PHE A 844 5.05 -12.28 -22.98
N TYR A 845 4.53 -12.07 -24.20
CA TYR A 845 3.99 -13.03 -25.21
C TYR A 845 2.71 -13.84 -24.85
N GLN A 846 1.77 -14.18 -25.77
CA GLN A 846 1.30 -13.51 -27.02
C GLN A 846 0.00 -14.19 -27.53
N GLN A 847 -0.84 -13.42 -28.27
CA GLN A 847 -1.62 -13.85 -29.47
C GLN A 847 -2.76 -14.91 -29.40
N VAL A 848 -3.55 -14.91 -30.50
CA VAL A 848 -4.37 -15.99 -31.11
C VAL A 848 -5.74 -16.33 -30.43
N VAL A 849 -6.94 -16.19 -31.06
CA VAL A 849 -7.52 -16.72 -32.36
C VAL A 849 -8.18 -18.12 -32.15
N ASP A 850 -9.18 -18.63 -32.89
CA ASP A 850 -9.90 -18.23 -34.13
C ASP A 850 -11.45 -18.17 -33.87
N GLU A 851 -12.48 -18.49 -34.69
CA GLU A 851 -12.67 -19.10 -36.05
C GLU A 851 -14.09 -18.74 -36.60
N GLN A 852 -14.47 -19.26 -37.79
CA GLN A 852 -15.84 -19.37 -38.39
C GLN A 852 -16.46 -18.08 -39.00
N GLN A 853 -17.35 -18.06 -40.01
CA GLN A 853 -17.82 -18.97 -41.10
C GLN A 853 -18.73 -18.12 -42.04
N ASP A 854 -19.12 -18.45 -43.28
CA ASP A 854 -18.71 -19.43 -44.31
C ASP A 854 -19.24 -18.94 -45.69
N PHE A 855 -18.62 -19.36 -46.81
CA PHE A 855 -19.28 -19.85 -48.05
C PHE A 855 -18.21 -20.20 -49.11
N SER A 856 -18.38 -21.34 -49.81
CA SER A 856 -17.47 -21.83 -50.88
C SER A 856 -17.83 -21.28 -52.30
N PRO A 857 -17.01 -21.48 -53.36
CA PRO A 857 -16.75 -22.80 -53.98
C PRO A 857 -15.29 -23.10 -54.40
N ALA A 858 -15.03 -24.37 -54.72
CA ALA A 858 -13.76 -24.95 -55.20
C ALA A 858 -13.65 -24.91 -56.76
N PRO A 859 -12.67 -25.54 -57.46
CA PRO A 859 -11.93 -26.78 -57.14
C PRO A 859 -10.62 -26.61 -56.35
#